data_AF-R1GLA6-F1
#
_entry.id   AF-R1GLA6-F1
#
_cell.length_a   1.000
_cell.length_b   1.000
_cell.length_c   1.000
_cell.angle_alpha   90.00
_cell.angle_beta   90.00
_cell.angle_gamma   90.00
#
_symmetry.space_group_name_H-M   'P 1'
#
loop_
_entity.id
_entity.type
_entity.pdbx_description
1 polymer ?
#
loop_
_entity_poly.entity_id
_entity_poly.type
_entity_poly.pdbx_seq_one_letter_code
_entity_poly.pdbx_strand_id
1 'polypeptide(L)'
;MSKKGTTKTTTSVDPYAVVEIDPSSPGTIVRVELVLESVLNLFIAYPAISRPHSTPQELYLPEPAGASTPSVETVMLVYWYGISMLALTVPMLLAIPNRLGAVESRRLVYILLAAVEAMWVPTVMFMARSDERIDAEKVIAQQAVPMALFLVFRLWVLFVKPHWLGRYRLRNGSHSKSGKPSTLSLERLQQDLATCAKLQRTPQDPSGHRDRNARYIDGHPPTLIKNATVWTGEPVPGTSAADARAGKGYGWVQADVLLSHGLIKTVGASIRADALADDVVVYEAGGRQLTAGIVDMHSHAGVDELPELRGWDDTNELSADITPFVRSLDGLDPLDPQIQVIKSGGVTTSLVLPGSGNNIGGEAFVVKHAVGRPDGRLEVSAEDMLADPGRSWRYIKMACGENAKRVYGKTGEHGPTSRLGESWEFRHAFEQASRLVKQQDDWCAAAAAGGVEAMDAYLPQDLRWETLGAVLRGQVHVNTHCYTVPDLEAFIDHTNEFQFPIRAFHHAHETYIVPELLKRAWGGRAPAAALFAENMLYKAEAYRGSEQAGKILYENGITPVYVSDNPVLNAQHVVFEAAKAFRYGLPYHAALAGVTTAPAELLGLGERIGKVKAGFDADVVVWDSDPLSVGATPVQVWIDGTAQYEDPYLLNKSRSDPIDSSKPLTRSTEDLDVTEDENVVFTGVRRSLLPGFEQAVEGAGESTNVVITNGKVACVGACDAELQAAAAKKVRTVKLQNGYLSPSFTILGSVLGLSEISAEADTVDGRHGNDVFSRAVDGLVLDNKQLAAAYRHGVTRAISAPVFSGGGARGVSAGFLTSASHPLQEGAVWSDEVSVHYTLTTAAKQGNTPSISSAIGALRSSLLNAAEFNETTAASKYSEQAYLSRVVAGELPLVITVDSADTIASILRVKAEVEEAVNADIRLAIVGGAESHLVAKELAAAGVGVVLAPLLQYAQSWDQRRSLTGAPLTNGTTINALLDAGVTTAIGITESWQARVLALSAATAYANAEGRLGESDALSLISTNVYKLLGLKNADDFVVFEGSPLEIQSRVVAVGSGRGFVSVYN
;
A
#
# COMPACT_ATOMS: atom_id res chain seq x y z
N MET A 1 62.70 -43.68 -22.39
CA MET A 1 62.18 -43.20 -23.68
C MET A 1 61.34 -41.96 -23.44
N SER A 2 61.67 -40.89 -24.17
CA SER A 2 61.07 -39.56 -24.17
C SER A 2 59.59 -39.56 -24.59
N LYS A 3 58.77 -38.68 -23.99
CA LYS A 3 57.82 -37.86 -24.74
C LYS A 3 57.51 -36.56 -24.00
N LYS A 4 57.68 -35.48 -24.76
CA LYS A 4 57.63 -34.05 -24.37
C LYS A 4 56.21 -33.59 -24.09
N GLY A 5 56.11 -32.61 -23.19
CA GLY A 5 54.91 -31.85 -22.89
C GLY A 5 54.57 -30.78 -23.93
N THR A 6 53.35 -30.26 -23.80
CA THR A 6 52.94 -28.90 -24.20
C THR A 6 51.72 -28.49 -23.36
N THR A 7 51.98 -27.96 -22.17
CA THR A 7 51.05 -27.12 -21.42
C THR A 7 51.02 -25.74 -22.10
N LYS A 8 49.87 -25.34 -22.65
CA LYS A 8 49.61 -23.95 -23.04
C LYS A 8 49.31 -23.15 -21.77
N THR A 9 50.32 -22.44 -21.28
CA THR A 9 50.17 -21.34 -20.33
C THR A 9 49.58 -20.13 -21.05
N THR A 10 48.30 -19.84 -20.84
CA THR A 10 47.75 -18.49 -21.03
C THR A 10 48.21 -17.64 -19.84
N THR A 11 49.30 -16.91 -20.01
CA THR A 11 49.73 -15.88 -19.07
C THR A 11 48.69 -14.75 -19.11
N SER A 12 47.90 -14.60 -18.03
CA SER A 12 47.17 -13.37 -17.76
C SER A 12 48.20 -12.28 -17.46
N VAL A 13 48.39 -11.36 -18.39
CA VAL A 13 49.25 -10.18 -18.16
C VAL A 13 48.44 -9.17 -17.36
N ASP A 14 49.02 -8.69 -16.28
CA ASP A 14 48.50 -7.63 -15.43
C ASP A 14 48.13 -6.38 -16.27
N PRO A 15 46.85 -5.92 -16.26
CA PRO A 15 46.43 -4.74 -17.01
C PRO A 15 47.10 -3.42 -16.56
N TYR A 16 47.83 -3.43 -15.44
CA TYR A 16 48.58 -2.28 -14.90
C TYR A 16 50.09 -2.31 -15.14
N ALA A 17 50.61 -3.28 -15.90
CA ALA A 17 52.03 -3.30 -16.23
C ALA A 17 52.46 -2.00 -16.95
N VAL A 18 53.44 -1.28 -16.40
CA VAL A 18 53.92 -0.01 -16.97
C VAL A 18 54.56 -0.28 -18.34
N VAL A 19 53.85 0.09 -19.39
CA VAL A 19 54.23 -0.08 -20.78
C VAL A 19 55.14 1.07 -21.22
N GLU A 20 56.36 0.77 -21.68
CA GLU A 20 57.22 1.76 -22.31
C GLU A 20 57.09 1.64 -23.84
N ILE A 21 56.66 2.72 -24.49
CA ILE A 21 56.49 2.78 -25.94
C ILE A 21 57.86 2.72 -26.60
N ASP A 22 58.01 1.87 -27.62
CA ASP A 22 59.26 1.77 -28.36
C ASP A 22 59.51 3.09 -29.13
N PRO A 23 60.54 3.87 -28.79
CA PRO A 23 60.77 5.17 -29.41
C PRO A 23 61.09 5.07 -30.92
N SER A 24 61.49 3.89 -31.41
CA SER A 24 61.69 3.64 -32.85
C SER A 24 60.39 3.31 -33.60
N SER A 25 59.30 3.06 -32.89
CA SER A 25 57.99 2.70 -33.43
C SER A 25 56.88 3.26 -32.50
N PRO A 26 56.76 4.60 -32.38
CA PRO A 26 55.89 5.22 -31.37
C PRO A 26 54.40 5.18 -31.72
N GLY A 27 54.07 4.75 -32.93
CA GLY A 27 52.69 4.73 -33.44
C GLY A 27 52.15 6.10 -33.87
N THR A 28 52.97 7.16 -33.79
CA THR A 28 52.51 8.56 -33.90
C THR A 28 51.74 8.86 -35.19
N ILE A 29 52.21 8.36 -36.34
CA ILE A 29 51.57 8.64 -37.63
C ILE A 29 50.14 8.07 -37.67
N VAL A 30 49.98 6.80 -37.27
CA VAL A 30 48.66 6.14 -37.19
C VAL A 30 47.76 6.84 -36.17
N ARG A 31 48.29 7.28 -35.04
CA ARG A 31 47.49 7.96 -34.01
C ARG A 31 46.97 9.31 -34.47
N VAL A 32 47.82 10.10 -35.13
CA VAL A 32 47.42 11.41 -35.68
C VAL A 32 46.37 11.21 -36.77
N GLU A 33 46.56 10.23 -37.64
CA GLU A 33 45.58 9.90 -38.68
C GLU A 33 44.24 9.44 -38.07
N LEU A 34 44.25 8.51 -37.10
CA LEU A 34 43.02 8.06 -36.43
C LEU A 34 42.28 9.21 -35.74
N VAL A 35 42.98 10.20 -35.17
CA VAL A 35 42.36 11.42 -34.60
C VAL A 35 41.68 12.22 -35.71
N LEU A 36 42.40 12.54 -36.78
CA LEU A 36 41.90 13.36 -37.87
C LEU A 36 40.69 12.70 -38.56
N GLU A 37 40.77 11.39 -38.77
CA GLU A 37 39.70 10.64 -39.42
C GLU A 37 38.50 10.43 -38.49
N SER A 38 38.70 10.22 -37.19
CA SER A 38 37.58 10.16 -36.23
C SER A 38 36.78 11.47 -36.22
N VAL A 39 37.47 12.61 -36.32
CA VAL A 39 36.81 13.92 -36.43
C VAL A 39 36.04 14.02 -37.75
N LEU A 40 36.66 13.65 -38.88
CA LEU A 40 36.01 13.66 -40.18
C LEU A 40 34.76 12.76 -40.21
N ASN A 41 34.84 11.57 -39.63
CA ASN A 41 33.73 10.62 -39.57
C ASN A 41 32.54 11.18 -38.79
N LEU A 42 32.78 11.90 -37.69
CA LEU A 42 31.70 12.57 -36.95
C LEU A 42 31.06 13.72 -37.75
N PHE A 43 31.86 14.50 -38.48
CA PHE A 43 31.35 15.57 -39.36
C PHE A 43 30.51 15.04 -40.52
N ILE A 44 30.84 13.85 -41.05
CA ILE A 44 30.10 13.22 -42.16
C ILE A 44 28.87 12.44 -41.64
N ALA A 45 29.02 11.70 -40.53
CA ALA A 45 27.95 10.86 -40.00
C ALA A 45 26.76 11.67 -39.46
N TYR A 46 27.03 12.80 -38.78
CA TYR A 46 25.98 13.58 -38.14
C TYR A 46 24.92 14.11 -39.14
N PRO A 47 25.28 14.79 -40.26
CA PRO A 47 24.30 15.19 -41.27
C PRO A 47 23.62 13.99 -41.93
N ALA A 48 24.36 12.92 -42.26
CA ALA A 48 23.82 11.73 -42.92
C ALA A 48 22.77 10.99 -42.08
N ILE A 49 22.89 11.00 -40.74
CA ILE A 49 21.92 10.41 -39.82
C ILE A 49 20.78 11.37 -39.48
N SER A 50 21.09 12.65 -39.23
CA SER A 50 20.09 13.63 -38.75
C SER A 50 19.23 14.21 -39.88
N ARG A 51 19.72 14.23 -41.12
CA ARG A 51 19.01 14.79 -42.29
C ARG A 51 19.17 13.93 -43.55
N PRO A 52 18.85 12.63 -43.50
CA PRO A 52 19.13 11.69 -44.59
C PRO A 52 18.43 12.02 -45.91
N HIS A 53 17.40 12.88 -45.90
CA HIS A 53 16.69 13.33 -47.09
C HIS A 53 17.32 14.54 -47.80
N SER A 54 18.01 15.43 -47.07
CA SER A 54 18.62 16.63 -47.65
C SER A 54 20.12 16.45 -47.93
N THR A 55 20.82 15.64 -47.14
CA THR A 55 22.24 15.33 -47.35
C THR A 55 22.56 14.78 -48.75
N PRO A 56 21.72 13.93 -49.38
CA PRO A 56 21.98 13.47 -50.74
C PRO A 56 21.89 14.58 -51.80
N GLN A 57 21.07 15.61 -51.55
CA GLN A 57 20.90 16.73 -52.47
C GLN A 57 22.14 17.61 -52.51
N GLU A 58 22.82 17.75 -51.37
CA GLU A 58 24.06 18.54 -51.23
C GLU A 58 25.30 17.80 -51.76
N LEU A 59 25.37 16.47 -51.59
CA LEU A 59 26.55 15.67 -51.96
C LEU A 59 26.49 15.04 -53.37
N TYR A 60 25.31 14.72 -53.90
CA TYR A 60 25.22 13.78 -55.03
C TYR A 60 24.39 14.25 -56.22
N LEU A 61 23.74 15.42 -56.17
CA LEU A 61 22.91 15.93 -57.26
C LEU A 61 23.58 17.11 -58.02
N PRO A 62 23.29 17.28 -59.32
CA PRO A 62 23.75 18.45 -60.09
C PRO A 62 22.91 19.70 -59.75
N GLU A 63 23.54 20.89 -59.67
CA GLU A 63 22.82 22.18 -59.52
C GLU A 63 22.53 22.83 -60.89
N PRO A 64 21.43 23.62 -61.07
CA PRO A 64 20.44 24.03 -60.07
C PRO A 64 18.98 23.55 -60.34
N ALA A 65 18.32 23.18 -59.23
CA ALA A 65 16.88 23.16 -58.94
C ALA A 65 15.88 22.56 -59.95
N GLY A 66 15.29 21.40 -59.59
CA GLY A 66 13.94 21.02 -60.04
C GLY A 66 13.63 19.53 -60.07
N ALA A 67 13.07 19.01 -58.97
CA ALA A 67 12.20 17.82 -58.96
C ALA A 67 12.80 16.41 -59.14
N SER A 68 13.96 16.11 -58.55
CA SER A 68 14.31 14.72 -58.22
C SER A 68 14.52 14.57 -56.72
N THR A 69 13.48 14.09 -56.03
CA THR A 69 13.68 13.53 -54.69
C THR A 69 14.60 12.31 -54.82
N PRO A 70 15.64 12.17 -53.98
CA PRO A 70 16.46 10.95 -53.99
C PRO A 70 15.56 9.74 -53.75
N SER A 71 15.85 8.62 -54.42
CA SER A 71 15.11 7.38 -54.22
C SER A 71 15.19 6.95 -52.75
N VAL A 72 14.18 6.19 -52.28
CA VAL A 72 14.20 5.64 -50.91
C VAL A 72 15.46 4.80 -50.68
N GLU A 73 15.93 4.08 -51.70
CA GLU A 73 17.18 3.32 -51.68
C GLU A 73 18.40 4.23 -51.47
N THR A 74 18.48 5.36 -52.18
CA THR A 74 19.55 6.36 -52.02
C THR A 74 19.55 6.98 -50.62
N VAL A 75 18.37 7.33 -50.09
CA VAL A 75 18.22 7.87 -48.73
C VAL A 75 18.64 6.84 -47.67
N MET A 76 18.19 5.60 -47.81
CA MET A 76 18.54 4.50 -46.89
C MET A 76 20.05 4.20 -46.92
N LEU A 77 20.66 4.25 -48.10
CA LEU A 77 22.08 3.99 -48.26
C LEU A 77 22.95 5.08 -47.62
N VAL A 78 22.56 6.36 -47.75
CA VAL A 78 23.23 7.49 -47.07
C VAL A 78 23.07 7.40 -45.55
N TYR A 79 21.88 7.00 -45.08
CA TYR A 79 21.62 6.78 -43.68
C TYR A 79 22.49 5.64 -43.10
N TRP A 80 22.55 4.49 -43.80
CA TRP A 80 23.40 3.36 -43.40
C TRP A 80 24.90 3.66 -43.48
N TYR A 81 25.31 4.49 -44.44
CA TYR A 81 26.68 4.99 -44.54
C TYR A 81 27.03 5.87 -43.32
N GLY A 82 26.14 6.78 -42.92
CA GLY A 82 26.29 7.58 -41.70
C GLY A 82 26.42 6.74 -40.43
N ILE A 83 25.55 5.73 -40.27
CA ILE A 83 25.61 4.78 -39.15
C ILE A 83 26.94 4.01 -39.16
N SER A 84 27.38 3.54 -40.32
CA SER A 84 28.62 2.79 -40.46
C SER A 84 29.84 3.62 -40.05
N MET A 85 29.89 4.90 -40.46
CA MET A 85 30.96 5.81 -40.06
C MET A 85 30.97 6.10 -38.56
N LEU A 86 29.79 6.27 -37.95
CA LEU A 86 29.69 6.45 -36.50
C LEU A 86 30.14 5.19 -35.74
N ALA A 87 29.71 4.00 -36.18
CA ALA A 87 30.07 2.73 -35.56
C ALA A 87 31.57 2.46 -35.62
N LEU A 88 32.24 2.83 -36.72
CA LEU A 88 33.69 2.65 -36.89
C LEU A 88 34.53 3.68 -36.13
N THR A 89 33.94 4.82 -35.76
CA THR A 89 34.64 5.87 -34.98
C THR A 89 35.00 5.39 -33.57
N VAL A 90 34.16 4.55 -32.96
CA VAL A 90 34.40 4.02 -31.60
C VAL A 90 35.70 3.20 -31.50
N PRO A 91 35.92 2.14 -32.31
CA PRO A 91 37.16 1.39 -32.27
C PRO A 91 38.39 2.23 -32.66
N MET A 92 38.24 3.23 -33.54
CA MET A 92 39.31 4.19 -33.85
C MET A 92 39.74 4.98 -32.62
N LEU A 93 38.77 5.56 -31.89
CA LEU A 93 39.05 6.33 -30.66
C LEU A 93 39.75 5.47 -29.59
N LEU A 94 39.34 4.21 -29.45
CA LEU A 94 39.95 3.28 -28.50
C LEU A 94 41.38 2.87 -28.88
N ALA A 95 41.74 2.96 -30.16
CA ALA A 95 43.07 2.63 -30.67
C ALA A 95 44.07 3.81 -30.61
N ILE A 96 43.61 5.04 -30.37
CA ILE A 96 44.47 6.24 -30.29
C ILE A 96 45.46 6.22 -29.11
N PRO A 97 45.09 5.84 -27.88
CA PRO A 97 46.02 5.92 -26.75
C PRO A 97 47.23 4.98 -26.87
N ASN A 98 48.37 5.38 -26.34
CA ASN A 98 49.58 4.55 -26.26
C ASN A 98 49.57 3.71 -24.97
N ARG A 99 48.60 2.78 -24.86
CA ARG A 99 48.47 1.83 -23.73
C ARG A 99 48.30 0.39 -24.22
N LEU A 100 48.47 -0.57 -23.31
CA LEU A 100 48.22 -1.98 -23.56
C LEU A 100 46.78 -2.19 -24.09
N GLY A 101 46.60 -3.12 -25.02
CA GLY A 101 45.32 -3.32 -25.73
C GLY A 101 45.03 -2.29 -26.83
N ALA A 102 45.31 -0.99 -26.63
CA ALA A 102 45.10 0.04 -27.67
C ALA A 102 46.14 -0.05 -28.81
N VAL A 103 47.42 -0.28 -28.49
CA VAL A 103 48.45 -0.50 -29.52
C VAL A 103 48.20 -1.81 -30.29
N GLU A 104 47.68 -2.84 -29.61
CA GLU A 104 47.38 -4.15 -30.18
C GLU A 104 46.15 -4.10 -31.09
N SER A 105 45.15 -3.31 -30.72
CA SER A 105 43.91 -3.17 -31.49
C SER A 105 44.12 -2.39 -32.79
N ARG A 106 45.09 -1.46 -32.89
CA ARG A 106 45.32 -0.65 -34.10
C ARG A 106 45.39 -1.46 -35.40
N ARG A 107 46.06 -2.62 -35.35
CA ARG A 107 46.16 -3.50 -36.52
C ARG A 107 44.79 -4.05 -36.92
N LEU A 108 44.01 -4.49 -35.94
CA LEU A 108 42.66 -5.00 -36.17
C LEU A 108 41.73 -3.89 -36.66
N VAL A 109 41.83 -2.70 -36.06
CA VAL A 109 41.09 -1.50 -36.47
C VAL A 109 41.39 -1.19 -37.93
N TYR A 110 42.67 -1.10 -38.34
CA TYR A 110 43.06 -0.85 -39.72
C TYR A 110 42.58 -1.93 -40.71
N ILE A 111 42.48 -3.20 -40.27
CA ILE A 111 41.92 -4.28 -41.10
C ILE A 111 40.43 -4.10 -41.30
N LEU A 112 39.67 -3.81 -40.23
CA LEU A 112 38.22 -3.58 -40.29
C LEU A 112 37.90 -2.39 -41.20
N LEU A 113 38.63 -1.31 -40.99
CA LEU A 113 38.60 -0.07 -41.75
C LEU A 113 38.90 -0.31 -43.25
N ALA A 114 39.97 -1.03 -43.58
CA ALA A 114 40.28 -1.40 -44.97
C ALA A 114 39.22 -2.32 -45.59
N ALA A 115 38.64 -3.26 -44.82
CA ALA A 115 37.60 -4.15 -45.31
C ALA A 115 36.32 -3.38 -45.66
N VAL A 116 35.94 -2.41 -44.82
CA VAL A 116 34.80 -1.53 -45.06
C VAL A 116 35.01 -0.71 -46.33
N GLU A 117 36.17 -0.08 -46.50
CA GLU A 117 36.46 0.70 -47.72
C GLU A 117 36.53 -0.16 -48.97
N ALA A 118 37.11 -1.36 -48.89
CA ALA A 118 37.15 -2.30 -50.01
C ALA A 118 35.76 -2.77 -50.44
N MET A 119 34.80 -2.79 -49.52
CA MET A 119 33.39 -3.07 -49.81
C MET A 119 32.66 -1.84 -50.35
N TRP A 120 32.86 -0.66 -49.74
CA TRP A 120 32.11 0.54 -50.07
C TRP A 120 32.53 1.22 -51.36
N VAL A 121 33.82 1.21 -51.72
CA VAL A 121 34.29 1.79 -52.99
C VAL A 121 33.54 1.21 -54.20
N PRO A 122 33.42 -0.12 -54.40
CA PRO A 122 32.63 -0.67 -55.50
C PRO A 122 31.12 -0.43 -55.35
N THR A 123 30.57 -0.39 -54.13
CA THR A 123 29.14 -0.07 -53.90
C THR A 123 28.80 1.35 -54.34
N VAL A 124 29.64 2.32 -53.99
CA VAL A 124 29.48 3.73 -54.40
C VAL A 124 29.67 3.88 -55.91
N MET A 125 30.62 3.17 -56.52
CA MET A 125 30.82 3.15 -57.98
C MET A 125 29.64 2.51 -58.73
N PHE A 126 29.01 1.48 -58.15
CA PHE A 126 27.80 0.87 -58.69
C PHE A 126 26.61 1.83 -58.60
N MET A 127 26.42 2.46 -57.43
CA MET A 127 25.37 3.44 -57.19
C MET A 127 25.46 4.63 -58.16
N ALA A 128 26.66 5.18 -58.34
CA ALA A 128 26.92 6.26 -59.29
C ALA A 128 26.60 5.88 -60.75
N ARG A 129 26.57 4.58 -61.08
CA ARG A 129 26.20 4.07 -62.42
C ARG A 129 24.75 3.62 -62.53
N SER A 130 24.10 3.30 -61.43
CA SER A 130 22.76 2.67 -61.43
C SER A 130 21.61 3.66 -61.32
N ASP A 131 21.84 4.88 -60.81
CA ASP A 131 20.81 5.92 -60.72
C ASP A 131 21.20 7.13 -61.57
N GLU A 132 20.54 7.30 -62.73
CA GLU A 132 20.79 8.40 -63.68
C GLU A 132 20.49 9.79 -63.09
N ARG A 133 19.84 9.86 -61.92
CA ARG A 133 19.57 11.11 -61.20
C ARG A 133 20.76 11.61 -60.39
N ILE A 134 21.77 10.77 -60.19
CA ILE A 134 22.96 11.07 -59.38
C ILE A 134 24.09 11.59 -60.29
N ASP A 135 24.78 12.65 -59.86
CA ASP A 135 25.98 13.16 -60.51
C ASP A 135 27.16 12.22 -60.22
N ALA A 136 27.36 11.26 -61.11
CA ALA A 136 28.39 10.24 -60.98
C ALA A 136 29.79 10.83 -60.82
N GLU A 137 30.12 11.94 -61.48
CA GLU A 137 31.43 12.56 -61.37
C GLU A 137 31.64 13.15 -59.96
N LYS A 138 30.63 13.81 -59.39
CA LYS A 138 30.69 14.30 -58.00
C LYS A 138 30.82 13.16 -57.00
N VAL A 139 30.04 12.09 -57.13
CA VAL A 139 30.07 10.95 -56.20
C VAL A 139 31.43 10.25 -56.24
N ILE A 140 31.98 10.06 -57.44
CA ILE A 140 33.29 9.46 -57.63
C ILE A 140 34.38 10.35 -57.02
N ALA A 141 34.35 11.66 -57.31
CA ALA A 141 35.36 12.60 -56.83
C ALA A 141 35.31 12.83 -55.31
N GLN A 142 34.11 12.86 -54.72
CA GLN A 142 33.91 13.20 -53.31
C GLN A 142 33.92 11.98 -52.37
N GLN A 143 33.68 10.77 -52.88
CA GLN A 143 33.62 9.57 -52.03
C GLN A 143 34.52 8.43 -52.51
N ALA A 144 34.36 7.96 -53.75
CA ALA A 144 35.11 6.80 -54.21
C ALA A 144 36.62 7.05 -54.24
N VAL A 145 37.05 8.24 -54.71
CA VAL A 145 38.48 8.61 -54.77
C VAL A 145 39.10 8.76 -53.37
N PRO A 146 38.54 9.53 -52.42
CA PRO A 146 39.06 9.59 -51.06
C PRO A 146 39.12 8.23 -50.37
N MET A 147 38.05 7.42 -50.44
CA MET A 147 38.02 6.09 -49.83
C MET A 147 39.04 5.14 -50.44
N ALA A 148 39.28 5.21 -51.76
CA ALA A 148 40.34 4.44 -52.40
C ALA A 148 41.73 4.87 -51.94
N LEU A 149 41.97 6.17 -51.69
CA LEU A 149 43.23 6.66 -51.15
C LEU A 149 43.46 6.20 -49.70
N PHE A 150 42.43 6.23 -48.85
CA PHE A 150 42.51 5.70 -47.49
C PHE A 150 42.73 4.19 -47.49
N LEU A 151 42.05 3.45 -48.36
CA LEU A 151 42.26 2.01 -48.52
C LEU A 151 43.71 1.70 -48.90
N VAL A 152 44.26 2.41 -49.89
CA VAL A 152 45.67 2.25 -50.30
C VAL A 152 46.62 2.59 -49.13
N PHE A 153 46.35 3.67 -48.40
CA PHE A 153 47.14 4.06 -47.24
C PHE A 153 47.12 2.97 -46.14
N ARG A 154 45.95 2.41 -45.83
CA ARG A 154 45.79 1.35 -44.83
C ARG A 154 46.49 0.06 -45.23
N LEU A 155 46.34 -0.36 -46.49
CA LEU A 155 47.08 -1.51 -47.02
C LEU A 155 48.59 -1.26 -46.98
N TRP A 156 49.05 -0.05 -47.27
CA TRP A 156 50.46 0.32 -47.17
C TRP A 156 50.97 0.29 -45.72
N VAL A 157 50.21 0.79 -44.74
CA VAL A 157 50.56 0.69 -43.32
C VAL A 157 50.57 -0.78 -42.87
N LEU A 158 49.59 -1.58 -43.27
CA LEU A 158 49.47 -2.99 -42.85
C LEU A 158 50.59 -3.88 -43.43
N PHE A 159 50.98 -3.67 -44.69
CA PHE A 159 51.88 -4.58 -45.41
C PHE A 159 53.29 -4.02 -45.66
N VAL A 160 53.46 -2.69 -45.73
CA VAL A 160 54.75 -2.06 -46.07
C VAL A 160 55.35 -1.29 -44.89
N LYS A 161 54.54 -0.64 -44.06
CA LYS A 161 54.99 0.13 -42.88
C LYS A 161 54.33 -0.31 -41.56
N PRO A 162 54.34 -1.62 -41.19
CA PRO A 162 53.62 -2.10 -40.00
C PRO A 162 54.15 -1.56 -38.67
N HIS A 163 55.38 -1.03 -38.64
CA HIS A 163 55.93 -0.34 -37.47
C HIS A 163 55.25 1.02 -37.20
N TRP A 164 54.45 1.56 -38.12
CA TRP A 164 53.67 2.77 -37.86
C TRP A 164 52.46 2.52 -36.97
N LEU A 165 52.02 1.27 -36.80
CA LEU A 165 50.96 0.89 -35.85
C LEU A 165 51.44 1.00 -34.39
N GLY A 166 52.75 1.03 -34.18
CA GLY A 166 53.37 1.20 -32.87
C GLY A 166 53.78 -0.12 -32.21
N ARG A 167 54.80 -0.06 -31.37
CA ARG A 167 55.29 -1.19 -30.55
C ARG A 167 55.53 -0.74 -29.12
N TYR A 168 55.52 -1.70 -28.21
CA TYR A 168 55.82 -1.46 -26.82
C TYR A 168 56.68 -2.58 -26.22
N ARG A 169 57.32 -2.31 -25.08
CA ARG A 169 58.04 -3.31 -24.29
C ARG A 169 57.48 -3.38 -22.87
N LEU A 170 57.41 -4.61 -22.33
CA LEU A 170 57.03 -4.86 -20.94
C LEU A 170 58.27 -4.75 -20.05
N ARG A 171 58.19 -3.92 -19.00
CA ARG A 171 59.27 -3.79 -18.01
C ARG A 171 59.11 -4.85 -16.93
N ASN A 172 60.01 -5.83 -16.85
CA ASN A 172 60.07 -6.77 -15.71
C ASN A 172 60.55 -6.03 -14.46
N GLY A 173 59.66 -5.88 -13.47
CA GLY A 173 59.96 -5.24 -12.19
C GLY A 173 60.36 -6.25 -11.12
N SER A 174 61.65 -6.32 -10.79
CA SER A 174 62.09 -6.77 -9.46
C SER A 174 61.64 -5.76 -8.41
N HIS A 175 60.89 -6.20 -7.40
CA HIS A 175 60.49 -5.37 -6.26
C HIS A 175 61.72 -4.90 -5.48
N SER A 176 62.05 -3.62 -5.65
CA SER A 176 62.85 -2.84 -4.71
C SER A 176 61.89 -1.85 -4.06
N LYS A 177 61.75 -1.92 -2.74
CA LYS A 177 61.08 -0.93 -1.89
C LYS A 177 61.68 0.45 -2.17
N SER A 178 61.03 1.25 -3.02
CA SER A 178 61.21 2.69 -3.05
C SER A 178 59.88 3.32 -2.64
N GLY A 179 59.80 3.79 -1.40
CA GLY A 179 58.67 4.58 -0.93
C GLY A 179 58.57 5.85 -1.75
N LYS A 180 57.71 5.85 -2.77
CA LYS A 180 57.08 7.09 -3.20
C LYS A 180 56.01 7.38 -2.15
N PRO A 181 56.02 8.55 -1.49
CA PRO A 181 54.92 8.90 -0.60
C PRO A 181 53.63 8.86 -1.41
N SER A 182 52.62 8.15 -0.92
CA SER A 182 51.29 8.16 -1.51
C SER A 182 50.83 9.61 -1.63
N THR A 183 50.31 9.99 -2.80
CA THR A 183 49.72 11.32 -3.01
C THR A 183 48.34 11.44 -2.36
N LEU A 184 47.86 10.36 -1.75
CA LEU A 184 46.59 10.32 -1.02
C LEU A 184 46.77 10.89 0.39
N SER A 185 45.71 11.51 0.90
CA SER A 185 45.66 11.99 2.27
C SER A 185 45.72 10.83 3.25
N LEU A 186 46.77 10.79 4.07
CA LEU A 186 46.94 9.77 5.10
C LEU A 186 45.78 9.81 6.12
N GLU A 187 45.30 11.01 6.46
CA GLU A 187 44.16 11.18 7.35
C GLU A 187 42.90 10.53 6.76
N ARG A 188 42.63 10.76 5.47
CA ARG A 188 41.48 10.14 4.81
C ARG A 188 41.60 8.62 4.75
N LEU A 189 42.79 8.08 4.47
CA LEU A 189 43.02 6.64 4.47
C LEU A 189 42.84 6.01 5.86
N GLN A 190 43.22 6.72 6.92
CA GLN A 190 42.94 6.29 8.29
C GLN A 190 41.44 6.31 8.60
N GLN A 191 40.69 7.31 8.12
CA GLN A 191 39.23 7.35 8.23
C GLN A 191 38.57 6.20 7.44
N ASP A 192 39.08 5.89 6.26
CA ASP A 192 38.63 4.76 5.44
C ASP A 192 38.89 3.42 6.15
N LEU A 193 40.07 3.24 6.75
CA LEU A 193 40.37 2.06 7.58
C LEU A 193 39.43 1.97 8.80
N ALA A 194 39.11 3.09 9.45
CA ALA A 194 38.12 3.11 10.53
C ALA A 194 36.71 2.73 10.02
N THR A 195 36.37 3.07 8.78
CA THR A 195 35.11 2.71 8.14
C THR A 195 35.01 1.20 7.89
N CYS A 196 36.12 0.52 7.58
CA CYS A 196 36.15 -0.95 7.46
C CYS A 196 35.60 -1.67 8.70
N ALA A 197 35.91 -1.19 9.91
CA ALA A 197 35.38 -1.77 11.13
C ALA A 197 33.85 -1.64 11.24
N LYS A 198 33.26 -0.56 10.70
CA LYS A 198 31.80 -0.38 10.63
C LYS A 198 31.16 -1.32 9.61
N LEU A 199 31.78 -1.48 8.44
CA LEU A 199 31.31 -2.40 7.38
C LEU A 199 31.31 -3.87 7.84
N GLN A 200 32.19 -4.25 8.77
CA GLN A 200 32.28 -5.63 9.27
C GLN A 200 31.41 -5.89 10.52
N ARG A 201 30.79 -4.85 11.08
CA ARG A 201 29.99 -4.99 12.31
C ARG A 201 28.52 -5.28 11.97
N THR A 202 27.99 -6.39 12.46
CA THR A 202 26.54 -6.64 12.45
C THR A 202 25.91 -5.93 13.65
N PRO A 203 24.82 -5.17 13.46
CA PRO A 203 24.04 -4.62 14.56
C PRO A 203 23.51 -5.68 15.51
N GLN A 204 23.12 -5.23 16.70
CA GLN A 204 22.45 -6.04 17.72
C GLN A 204 21.29 -5.23 18.26
N ASP A 205 20.23 -5.93 18.65
CA ASP A 205 19.08 -5.30 19.28
C ASP A 205 19.52 -4.57 20.56
N PRO A 206 19.04 -3.34 20.78
CA PRO A 206 19.36 -2.59 21.99
C PRO A 206 18.79 -3.35 23.20
N SER A 207 19.70 -3.85 24.05
CA SER A 207 19.38 -4.70 25.21
C SER A 207 20.20 -4.30 26.43
N GLY A 208 19.81 -4.82 27.60
CA GLY A 208 20.49 -4.57 28.86
C GLY A 208 19.76 -3.59 29.78
N HIS A 209 20.34 -3.38 30.97
CA HIS A 209 19.76 -2.49 31.97
C HIS A 209 19.86 -1.03 31.54
N ARG A 210 18.78 -0.27 31.72
CA ARG A 210 18.69 1.16 31.42
C ARG A 210 18.12 1.88 32.64
N ASP A 211 18.80 2.94 33.06
CA ASP A 211 18.32 3.82 34.13
C ASP A 211 17.39 4.93 33.62
N ARG A 212 17.48 5.23 32.31
CA ARG A 212 16.74 6.31 31.65
C ARG A 212 16.55 6.00 30.16
N ASN A 213 15.41 6.40 29.61
CA ASN A 213 15.13 6.35 28.18
C ASN A 213 15.89 7.49 27.46
N ALA A 214 16.49 7.19 26.29
CA ALA A 214 17.22 8.16 25.48
C ALA A 214 16.35 9.34 25.01
N ARG A 215 15.03 9.14 24.89
CA ARG A 215 14.05 10.15 24.50
C ARG A 215 13.40 10.88 25.68
N TYR A 216 13.79 10.57 26.92
CA TYR A 216 13.15 11.14 28.11
C TYR A 216 13.40 12.65 28.26
N ILE A 217 12.33 13.37 28.53
CA ILE A 217 12.30 14.83 28.71
C ILE A 217 12.53 15.14 30.18
N ASP A 218 13.58 15.92 30.47
CA ASP A 218 13.90 16.30 31.85
C ASP A 218 12.80 17.17 32.48
N GLY A 219 12.53 16.95 33.77
CA GLY A 219 11.52 17.68 34.53
C GLY A 219 10.11 17.09 34.48
N HIS A 220 9.87 16.03 33.71
CA HIS A 220 8.59 15.31 33.76
C HIS A 220 8.51 14.44 35.03
N PRO A 221 7.42 14.53 35.82
CA PRO A 221 7.30 13.74 37.03
C PRO A 221 7.08 12.25 36.70
N PRO A 222 7.52 11.32 37.58
CA PRO A 222 7.15 9.91 37.46
C PRO A 222 5.63 9.75 37.57
N THR A 223 5.06 8.75 36.87
CA THR A 223 3.63 8.44 36.93
C THR A 223 3.41 7.05 37.51
N LEU A 224 2.59 6.93 38.55
CA LEU A 224 2.10 5.67 39.08
C LEU A 224 0.68 5.42 38.56
N ILE A 225 0.53 4.47 37.65
CA ILE A 225 -0.78 3.96 37.21
C ILE A 225 -1.22 2.89 38.22
N LYS A 226 -2.29 3.16 38.95
CA LYS A 226 -2.81 2.25 39.99
C LYS A 226 -4.00 1.45 39.51
N ASN A 227 -4.14 0.24 40.07
CA ASN A 227 -5.32 -0.61 39.93
C ASN A 227 -5.67 -0.87 38.46
N ALA A 228 -4.70 -1.31 37.65
CA ALA A 228 -4.91 -1.64 36.25
C ALA A 228 -5.02 -3.16 36.05
N THR A 229 -5.79 -3.55 35.04
CA THR A 229 -5.83 -4.92 34.51
C THR A 229 -4.82 -4.99 33.36
N VAL A 230 -3.61 -5.46 33.63
CA VAL A 230 -2.45 -5.35 32.73
C VAL A 230 -2.28 -6.59 31.86
N TRP A 231 -2.07 -6.39 30.56
CA TRP A 231 -1.54 -7.39 29.64
C TRP A 231 -0.02 -7.19 29.50
N THR A 232 0.76 -8.13 30.03
CA THR A 232 2.23 -8.00 30.04
C THR A 232 2.88 -8.23 28.67
N GLY A 233 2.21 -8.94 27.77
CA GLY A 233 2.77 -9.35 26.47
C GLY A 233 3.70 -10.56 26.55
N GLU A 234 3.87 -11.18 27.72
CA GLU A 234 4.71 -12.38 27.90
C GLU A 234 3.96 -13.46 28.70
N PRO A 235 4.20 -14.74 28.41
CA PRO A 235 3.61 -15.82 29.19
C PRO A 235 4.25 -15.85 30.58
N VAL A 236 3.52 -16.35 31.58
CA VAL A 236 4.03 -16.53 32.94
C VAL A 236 5.39 -17.25 32.90
N PRO A 237 6.40 -16.79 33.67
CA PRO A 237 7.72 -17.40 33.70
C PRO A 237 7.67 -18.92 33.93
N GLY A 238 8.45 -19.66 33.14
CA GLY A 238 8.48 -21.14 33.17
C GLY A 238 7.53 -21.83 32.19
N THR A 239 6.71 -21.08 31.45
CA THR A 239 5.89 -21.63 30.35
C THR A 239 6.80 -22.13 29.21
N SER A 240 6.58 -23.36 28.74
CA SER A 240 7.34 -23.92 27.62
C SER A 240 7.05 -23.18 26.31
N ALA A 241 7.96 -23.19 25.34
CA ALA A 241 7.72 -22.54 24.04
C ALA A 241 6.48 -23.11 23.31
N ALA A 242 6.23 -24.42 23.45
CA ALA A 242 5.06 -25.08 22.88
C ALA A 242 3.76 -24.63 23.58
N ASP A 243 3.78 -24.52 24.90
CA ASP A 243 2.62 -24.06 25.67
C ASP A 243 2.33 -22.57 25.43
N ALA A 244 3.37 -21.73 25.35
CA ALA A 244 3.25 -20.32 25.00
C ALA A 244 2.67 -20.15 23.58
N ARG A 245 3.13 -20.96 22.61
CA ARG A 245 2.53 -21.00 21.26
C ARG A 245 1.07 -21.45 21.30
N ALA A 246 0.69 -22.33 22.21
CA ALA A 246 -0.71 -22.70 22.43
C ALA A 246 -1.52 -21.66 23.22
N GLY A 247 -0.94 -20.51 23.57
CA GLY A 247 -1.59 -19.44 24.34
C GLY A 247 -1.66 -19.69 25.84
N LYS A 248 -1.08 -20.78 26.34
CA LYS A 248 -1.05 -21.06 27.78
C LYS A 248 -0.07 -20.12 28.46
N GLY A 249 -0.40 -19.76 29.70
CA GLY A 249 0.42 -18.84 30.51
C GLY A 249 0.23 -17.36 30.14
N TYR A 250 -0.54 -17.02 29.11
CA TYR A 250 -0.96 -15.65 28.85
C TYR A 250 -2.25 -15.33 29.62
N GLY A 251 -2.39 -14.08 30.05
CA GLY A 251 -3.59 -13.62 30.75
C GLY A 251 -3.45 -12.19 31.24
N TRP A 252 -4.60 -11.61 31.60
CA TRP A 252 -4.69 -10.32 32.25
C TRP A 252 -4.38 -10.43 33.74
N VAL A 253 -3.53 -9.54 34.28
CA VAL A 253 -3.14 -9.53 35.69
C VAL A 253 -3.45 -8.20 36.36
N GLN A 254 -3.91 -8.22 37.60
CA GLN A 254 -4.10 -7.00 38.38
C GLN A 254 -2.74 -6.47 38.84
N ALA A 255 -2.40 -5.23 38.48
CA ALA A 255 -1.13 -4.61 38.84
C ALA A 255 -1.19 -3.07 38.86
N ASP A 256 -0.27 -2.51 39.64
CA ASP A 256 0.17 -1.12 39.54
C ASP A 256 1.41 -1.07 38.61
N VAL A 257 1.54 0.02 37.85
CA VAL A 257 2.64 0.26 36.90
C VAL A 257 3.28 1.62 37.19
N LEU A 258 4.58 1.63 37.54
CA LEU A 258 5.34 2.86 37.77
C LEU A 258 6.16 3.20 36.52
N LEU A 259 5.92 4.38 35.97
CA LEU A 259 6.66 5.00 34.87
C LEU A 259 7.62 6.04 35.45
N SER A 260 8.91 5.96 35.11
CA SER A 260 9.92 6.91 35.58
C SER A 260 11.08 6.98 34.58
N HIS A 261 11.58 8.20 34.33
CA HIS A 261 12.67 8.46 33.38
C HIS A 261 12.40 7.87 31.98
N GLY A 262 11.12 7.88 31.58
CA GLY A 262 10.63 7.34 30.32
C GLY A 262 10.72 5.84 30.16
N LEU A 263 10.86 5.12 31.27
CA LEU A 263 10.88 3.66 31.34
C LEU A 263 9.77 3.15 32.26
N ILE A 264 9.26 1.96 31.97
CA ILE A 264 8.48 1.18 32.92
C ILE A 264 9.46 0.74 34.00
N LYS A 265 9.37 1.33 35.21
CA LYS A 265 10.30 1.03 36.30
C LYS A 265 9.90 -0.22 37.05
N THR A 266 8.60 -0.42 37.29
CA THR A 266 8.07 -1.54 38.06
C THR A 266 6.66 -1.87 37.63
N VAL A 267 6.37 -3.17 37.54
CA VAL A 267 5.02 -3.74 37.39
C VAL A 267 4.83 -4.66 38.59
N GLY A 268 3.82 -4.42 39.42
CA GLY A 268 3.64 -5.20 40.65
C GLY A 268 2.22 -5.15 41.18
N ALA A 269 1.82 -6.16 41.95
CA ALA A 269 0.45 -6.29 42.45
C ALA A 269 0.00 -5.10 43.33
N SER A 270 0.94 -4.45 44.02
CA SER A 270 0.69 -3.21 44.75
C SER A 270 1.98 -2.43 44.93
N ILE A 271 2.01 -1.17 44.48
CA ILE A 271 3.12 -0.24 44.65
C ILE A 271 2.70 0.82 45.68
N ARG A 272 3.46 0.90 46.77
CA ARG A 272 3.22 1.83 47.86
C ARG A 272 3.56 3.26 47.45
N ALA A 273 2.53 4.06 47.16
CA ALA A 273 2.70 5.47 46.78
C ALA A 273 3.42 6.30 47.84
N ASP A 274 3.25 5.98 49.13
CA ASP A 274 3.91 6.66 50.26
C ASP A 274 5.40 6.32 50.40
N ALA A 275 5.89 5.34 49.65
CA ALA A 275 7.31 5.00 49.53
C ALA A 275 7.96 5.64 48.29
N LEU A 276 7.21 6.39 47.48
CA LEU A 276 7.70 7.12 46.31
C LEU A 276 7.93 8.60 46.66
N ALA A 277 8.65 9.32 45.79
CA ALA A 277 8.89 10.74 45.97
C ALA A 277 7.58 11.57 45.88
N ASP A 278 7.55 12.74 46.52
CA ASP A 278 6.34 13.58 46.62
C ASP A 278 5.86 14.15 45.27
N ASP A 279 6.68 14.08 44.22
CA ASP A 279 6.40 14.57 42.88
C ASP A 279 5.74 13.53 41.95
N VAL A 280 5.49 12.31 42.43
CA VAL A 280 4.84 11.26 41.62
C VAL A 280 3.38 11.59 41.35
N VAL A 281 3.01 11.61 40.06
CA VAL A 281 1.63 11.73 39.60
C VAL A 281 0.94 10.38 39.72
N VAL A 282 -0.18 10.31 40.44
CA VAL A 282 -0.98 9.08 40.55
C VAL A 282 -2.14 9.13 39.55
N TYR A 283 -2.17 8.17 38.62
CA TYR A 283 -3.29 7.95 37.72
C TYR A 283 -4.07 6.70 38.15
N GLU A 284 -5.35 6.85 38.44
CA GLU A 284 -6.19 5.74 38.90
C GLU A 284 -6.91 5.08 37.71
N ALA A 285 -6.47 3.88 37.32
CA ALA A 285 -7.04 3.16 36.18
C ALA A 285 -8.43 2.58 36.51
N GLY A 286 -8.72 2.29 37.78
CA GLY A 286 -10.04 1.83 38.22
C GLY A 286 -10.41 0.43 37.71
N GLY A 287 -9.44 -0.45 37.54
CA GLY A 287 -9.57 -1.80 37.00
C GLY A 287 -9.53 -1.88 35.46
N ARG A 288 -9.34 -0.75 34.76
CA ARG A 288 -9.28 -0.71 33.29
C ARG A 288 -8.13 -1.52 32.72
N GLN A 289 -8.32 -2.02 31.51
CA GLN A 289 -7.31 -2.74 30.75
C GLN A 289 -6.14 -1.82 30.40
N LEU A 290 -4.91 -2.32 30.57
CA LEU A 290 -3.68 -1.63 30.18
C LEU A 290 -2.81 -2.55 29.32
N THR A 291 -2.35 -2.05 28.18
CA THR A 291 -1.41 -2.73 27.29
C THR A 291 -0.14 -1.91 27.07
N ALA A 292 0.86 -2.53 26.45
CA ALA A 292 1.91 -1.76 25.78
C ALA A 292 1.30 -0.92 24.64
N GLY A 293 2.01 0.13 24.24
CA GLY A 293 1.68 0.91 23.05
C GLY A 293 1.60 0.05 21.79
N ILE A 294 0.65 0.40 20.92
CA ILE A 294 0.46 -0.29 19.63
C ILE A 294 1.60 0.09 18.69
N VAL A 295 2.17 -0.91 18.00
CA VAL A 295 3.29 -0.77 17.07
C VAL A 295 2.83 -1.13 15.66
N ASP A 296 2.77 -0.13 14.79
CA ASP A 296 2.38 -0.29 13.40
C ASP A 296 3.61 -0.39 12.48
N MET A 297 3.93 -1.61 12.03
CA MET A 297 5.16 -1.82 11.26
C MET A 297 5.04 -1.48 9.76
N HIS A 298 3.94 -0.89 9.29
CA HIS A 298 3.82 -0.35 7.95
C HIS A 298 2.89 0.87 7.91
N SER A 299 3.48 2.05 7.73
CA SER A 299 2.74 3.31 7.63
C SER A 299 3.47 4.28 6.71
N HIS A 300 2.70 5.23 6.14
CA HIS A 300 3.22 6.37 5.39
C HIS A 300 2.95 7.70 6.12
N ALA A 301 2.57 7.66 7.40
CA ALA A 301 2.31 8.86 8.19
C ALA A 301 3.51 9.83 8.18
N GLY A 302 3.23 11.12 7.93
CA GLY A 302 4.21 12.19 7.81
C GLY A 302 4.94 12.27 6.46
N VAL A 303 4.84 11.27 5.58
CA VAL A 303 5.30 11.37 4.17
C VAL A 303 4.15 11.32 3.17
N ASP A 304 2.99 10.82 3.61
CA ASP A 304 1.68 10.90 2.95
C ASP A 304 0.73 11.69 3.88
N GLU A 305 0.94 13.00 3.95
CA GLU A 305 0.24 13.86 4.91
C GLU A 305 -1.27 13.96 4.61
N LEU A 306 -2.07 13.99 5.68
CA LEU A 306 -3.51 14.21 5.58
C LEU A 306 -3.95 15.55 6.19
N PRO A 307 -4.88 16.29 5.55
CA PRO A 307 -5.56 15.94 4.30
C PRO A 307 -4.68 15.96 3.05
N GLU A 308 -4.94 15.04 2.12
CA GLU A 308 -4.14 14.86 0.93
C GLU A 308 -4.08 16.15 0.09
N LEU A 309 -2.88 16.67 -0.09
CA LEU A 309 -2.57 17.79 -0.97
C LEU A 309 -1.34 17.43 -1.80
N ARG A 310 -1.37 17.77 -3.09
CA ARG A 310 -0.25 17.51 -4.02
C ARG A 310 1.12 18.04 -3.54
N GLY A 311 1.13 19.09 -2.72
CA GLY A 311 2.37 19.67 -2.21
C GLY A 311 3.00 18.91 -1.03
N TRP A 312 2.32 17.89 -0.50
CA TRP A 312 2.71 17.13 0.69
C TRP A 312 2.93 15.63 0.39
N ASP A 313 2.87 15.22 -0.88
CA ASP A 313 3.09 13.82 -1.27
C ASP A 313 4.58 13.55 -1.47
N ASP A 314 5.22 13.05 -0.42
CA ASP A 314 6.62 12.57 -0.39
C ASP A 314 6.68 11.03 -0.23
N THR A 315 5.57 10.34 -0.50
CA THR A 315 5.41 8.89 -0.26
C THR A 315 6.30 8.04 -1.15
N ASN A 316 6.44 8.39 -2.43
CA ASN A 316 7.22 7.63 -3.41
C ASN A 316 8.15 8.54 -4.23
N GLU A 317 9.45 8.22 -4.27
CA GLU A 317 10.41 8.88 -5.16
C GLU A 317 10.30 8.28 -6.57
N LEU A 318 9.40 8.81 -7.39
CA LEU A 318 9.06 8.20 -8.67
C LEU A 318 10.04 8.50 -9.82
N SER A 319 11.17 9.19 -9.56
CA SER A 319 12.16 9.49 -10.62
C SER A 319 12.94 8.27 -11.15
N ALA A 320 13.03 7.17 -10.39
CA ALA A 320 13.66 5.93 -10.82
C ALA A 320 13.15 4.71 -10.04
N ASP A 321 13.08 3.54 -10.66
CA ASP A 321 12.56 2.31 -10.02
C ASP A 321 13.45 1.77 -8.87
N ILE A 322 14.73 2.12 -8.89
CA ILE A 322 15.73 1.66 -7.92
C ILE A 322 16.33 2.87 -7.19
N THR A 323 15.77 3.20 -6.03
CA THR A 323 16.12 4.37 -5.20
C THR A 323 16.56 4.00 -3.77
N PRO A 324 17.43 3.00 -3.54
CA PRO A 324 17.88 2.61 -2.18
C PRO A 324 18.61 3.72 -1.39
N PHE A 325 18.97 4.83 -2.06
CA PHE A 325 19.68 5.97 -1.50
C PHE A 325 18.78 7.08 -0.94
N VAL A 326 17.45 7.01 -1.16
CA VAL A 326 16.51 7.95 -0.54
C VAL A 326 16.06 7.45 0.83
N ARG A 327 15.48 8.34 1.63
CA ARG A 327 15.13 8.09 3.02
C ARG A 327 13.78 8.74 3.31
N SER A 328 12.83 7.97 3.82
CA SER A 328 11.55 8.52 4.31
C SER A 328 11.74 9.60 5.38
N LEU A 329 12.84 9.54 6.17
CA LEU A 329 13.18 10.58 7.14
C LEU A 329 13.36 11.97 6.51
N ASP A 330 13.78 12.04 5.24
CA ASP A 330 14.06 13.32 4.56
C ASP A 330 12.79 14.06 4.11
N GLY A 331 11.65 13.36 4.02
CA GLY A 331 10.33 13.92 3.71
C GLY A 331 9.34 13.83 4.87
N LEU A 332 9.75 13.32 6.04
CA LEU A 332 8.86 13.15 7.18
C LEU A 332 8.53 14.51 7.82
N ASP A 333 7.27 14.94 7.75
CA ASP A 333 6.76 16.11 8.48
C ASP A 333 6.32 15.74 9.91
N PRO A 334 7.01 16.23 10.96
CA PRO A 334 6.60 16.04 12.35
C PRO A 334 5.31 16.79 12.73
N LEU A 335 4.85 17.71 11.88
CA LEU A 335 3.67 18.56 12.12
C LEU A 335 2.41 18.05 11.41
N ASP A 336 2.50 16.92 10.72
CA ASP A 336 1.36 16.26 10.11
C ASP A 336 0.23 16.05 11.15
N PRO A 337 -0.95 16.67 10.95
CA PRO A 337 -2.06 16.57 11.88
C PRO A 337 -2.50 15.13 12.17
N GLN A 338 -2.29 14.21 11.21
CA GLN A 338 -2.69 12.81 11.38
C GLN A 338 -1.89 12.09 12.48
N ILE A 339 -0.69 12.56 12.84
CA ILE A 339 0.10 12.01 13.96
C ILE A 339 -0.71 12.04 15.26
N GLN A 340 -1.45 13.13 15.49
CA GLN A 340 -2.29 13.28 16.68
C GLN A 340 -3.50 12.32 16.66
N VAL A 341 -4.06 12.08 15.47
CA VAL A 341 -5.16 11.14 15.24
C VAL A 341 -4.70 9.69 15.44
N ILE A 342 -3.56 9.32 14.87
CA ILE A 342 -2.99 7.97 14.97
C ILE A 342 -2.72 7.58 16.42
N LYS A 343 -2.06 8.44 17.20
CA LYS A 343 -1.77 8.13 18.61
C LYS A 343 -3.02 8.07 19.49
N SER A 344 -4.12 8.70 19.08
CA SER A 344 -5.41 8.60 19.77
C SER A 344 -6.02 7.20 19.71
N GLY A 345 -5.55 6.39 18.76
CA GLY A 345 -5.81 4.96 18.66
C GLY A 345 -4.93 4.07 19.53
N GLY A 346 -4.04 4.64 20.34
CA GLY A 346 -3.07 3.91 21.15
C GLY A 346 -1.81 3.51 20.38
N VAL A 347 -1.67 3.96 19.13
CA VAL A 347 -0.46 3.75 18.31
C VAL A 347 0.65 4.67 18.78
N THR A 348 1.66 4.10 19.42
CA THR A 348 2.79 4.87 19.96
C THR A 348 3.99 4.87 19.03
N THR A 349 4.09 3.89 18.13
CA THR A 349 5.25 3.68 17.28
C THR A 349 4.84 3.19 15.90
N SER A 350 5.46 3.75 14.86
CA SER A 350 5.28 3.29 13.48
C SER A 350 6.62 3.12 12.76
N LEU A 351 6.72 2.13 11.88
CA LEU A 351 7.76 2.11 10.84
C LEU A 351 7.22 2.92 9.65
N VAL A 352 7.78 4.11 9.43
CA VAL A 352 7.47 4.96 8.28
C VAL A 352 8.38 4.57 7.13
N LEU A 353 7.77 4.23 5.98
CA LEU A 353 8.48 3.74 4.81
C LEU A 353 8.07 4.54 3.56
N PRO A 354 8.90 4.56 2.51
CA PRO A 354 8.42 4.80 1.17
C PRO A 354 7.27 3.86 0.79
N GLY A 355 6.48 4.25 -0.21
CA GLY A 355 5.40 3.43 -0.77
C GLY A 355 5.90 2.24 -1.60
N SER A 356 5.06 1.73 -2.49
CA SER A 356 5.35 0.58 -3.36
C SER A 356 5.44 0.95 -4.84
N GLY A 357 5.62 2.23 -5.16
CA GLY A 357 5.79 2.71 -6.53
C GLY A 357 7.06 2.17 -7.20
N ASN A 358 8.09 1.88 -6.40
CA ASN A 358 9.43 1.44 -6.81
C ASN A 358 9.68 -0.03 -6.40
N ASN A 359 10.43 -0.79 -7.20
CA ASN A 359 10.92 -2.10 -6.76
C ASN A 359 11.85 -1.97 -5.53
N ILE A 360 12.68 -0.93 -5.46
CA ILE A 360 13.47 -0.58 -4.26
C ILE A 360 13.22 0.89 -3.92
N GLY A 361 12.36 1.15 -2.94
CA GLY A 361 11.85 2.50 -2.64
C GLY A 361 12.69 3.36 -1.70
N GLY A 362 13.66 2.78 -0.99
CA GLY A 362 14.56 3.52 -0.10
C GLY A 362 14.41 3.17 1.38
N GLU A 363 15.14 3.91 2.23
CA GLU A 363 15.22 3.65 3.66
C GLU A 363 13.96 4.06 4.42
N ALA A 364 13.65 3.24 5.42
CA ALA A 364 12.54 3.42 6.34
C ALA A 364 13.04 3.71 7.76
N PHE A 365 12.22 4.39 8.56
CA PHE A 365 12.58 4.83 9.91
C PHE A 365 11.47 4.52 10.91
N VAL A 366 11.84 3.97 12.06
CA VAL A 366 10.90 3.72 13.16
C VAL A 366 10.78 4.99 14.00
N VAL A 367 9.57 5.52 14.13
CA VAL A 367 9.27 6.76 14.83
C VAL A 367 8.28 6.53 15.96
N LYS A 368 8.33 7.38 16.99
CA LYS A 368 7.28 7.51 17.99
C LYS A 368 6.47 8.77 17.75
N HIS A 369 5.15 8.67 17.92
CA HIS A 369 4.18 9.74 17.64
C HIS A 369 4.09 10.83 18.71
N ALA A 370 5.08 10.90 19.62
CA ALA A 370 5.19 11.99 20.58
C ALA A 370 6.14 13.05 20.01
N VAL A 371 5.59 14.18 19.56
CA VAL A 371 6.35 15.30 18.99
C VAL A 371 5.63 16.63 19.18
N GLY A 372 6.41 17.69 19.40
CA GLY A 372 5.88 19.03 19.60
C GLY A 372 5.22 19.27 20.97
N ARG A 373 4.87 20.55 21.19
CA ARG A 373 4.41 21.07 22.49
C ARG A 373 3.19 20.37 23.07
N PRO A 374 2.14 19.99 22.29
CA PRO A 374 0.98 19.29 22.83
C PRO A 374 1.33 17.97 23.53
N ASP A 375 2.50 17.40 23.24
CA ASP A 375 2.93 16.07 23.67
C ASP A 375 3.99 16.14 24.79
N GLY A 376 4.21 17.34 25.34
CA GLY A 376 5.22 17.63 26.35
C GLY A 376 6.64 17.82 25.81
N ARG A 377 6.84 17.72 24.49
CA ARG A 377 8.14 17.91 23.80
C ARG A 377 8.27 19.33 23.25
N LEU A 378 9.48 19.91 23.27
CA LEU A 378 9.70 21.23 22.64
C LEU A 378 10.21 21.10 21.21
N GLU A 379 10.81 19.95 20.91
CA GLU A 379 11.41 19.64 19.64
C GLU A 379 10.35 19.36 18.58
N VAL A 380 10.62 19.88 17.37
CA VAL A 380 9.85 19.64 16.16
C VAL A 380 10.86 19.25 15.09
N SER A 381 11.26 17.99 15.11
CA SER A 381 12.30 17.43 14.25
C SER A 381 12.02 15.95 14.01
N ALA A 382 12.15 15.52 12.76
CA ALA A 382 12.03 14.12 12.37
C ALA A 382 13.04 13.22 13.13
N GLU A 383 14.23 13.74 13.44
CA GLU A 383 15.23 12.99 14.22
C GLU A 383 14.80 12.76 15.67
N ASP A 384 14.12 13.74 16.27
CA ASP A 384 13.58 13.65 17.63
C ASP A 384 12.37 12.71 17.71
N MET A 385 11.82 12.27 16.58
CA MET A 385 10.78 11.24 16.49
C MET A 385 11.34 9.82 16.45
N LEU A 386 12.64 9.60 16.17
CA LEU A 386 13.21 8.26 16.06
C LEU A 386 13.04 7.43 17.34
N ALA A 387 12.38 6.26 17.24
CA ALA A 387 12.21 5.35 18.37
C ALA A 387 13.55 4.82 18.89
N ASP A 388 14.53 4.70 18.01
CA ASP A 388 15.92 4.41 18.32
C ASP A 388 16.86 5.54 17.88
N PRO A 389 17.13 6.54 18.77
CA PRO A 389 18.05 7.63 18.46
C PRO A 389 19.48 7.16 18.14
N GLY A 390 19.87 5.98 18.66
CA GLY A 390 21.17 5.38 18.38
C GLY A 390 21.30 4.77 16.98
N ARG A 391 20.17 4.64 16.25
CA ARG A 391 20.08 4.05 14.91
C ARG A 391 20.78 2.69 14.84
N SER A 392 20.49 1.82 15.81
CA SER A 392 21.08 0.49 15.92
C SER A 392 20.83 -0.31 14.65
N TRP A 393 19.59 -0.30 14.16
CA TRP A 393 19.18 -0.93 12.91
C TRP A 393 18.78 0.09 11.85
N ARG A 394 19.04 -0.27 10.59
CA ARG A 394 18.50 0.40 9.40
C ARG A 394 17.35 -0.44 8.84
N TYR A 395 16.45 0.18 8.07
CA TYR A 395 15.31 -0.49 7.45
C TYR A 395 15.22 -0.05 5.99
N ILE A 396 14.74 -0.92 5.12
CA ILE A 396 14.55 -0.60 3.70
C ILE A 396 13.21 -1.15 3.20
N LYS A 397 12.53 -0.36 2.38
CA LYS A 397 11.33 -0.76 1.64
C LYS A 397 11.73 -1.30 0.27
N MET A 398 11.16 -2.44 -0.07
CA MET A 398 11.15 -3.00 -1.42
C MET A 398 9.70 -3.33 -1.81
N ALA A 399 9.43 -3.48 -3.11
CA ALA A 399 8.14 -3.90 -3.61
C ALA A 399 8.26 -4.78 -4.84
N CYS A 400 7.29 -5.66 -5.07
CA CYS A 400 7.18 -6.44 -6.28
C CYS A 400 5.71 -6.60 -6.68
N GLY A 401 5.44 -6.90 -7.95
CA GLY A 401 4.11 -7.17 -8.46
C GLY A 401 3.55 -6.02 -9.32
N GLU A 402 2.27 -5.70 -9.14
CA GLU A 402 1.55 -4.81 -10.06
C GLU A 402 1.97 -3.35 -9.95
N ASN A 403 2.36 -2.88 -8.77
CA ASN A 403 2.58 -1.47 -8.53
C ASN A 403 3.80 -0.92 -9.28
N ALA A 404 5.00 -1.46 -9.05
CA ALA A 404 6.22 -0.96 -9.70
C ALA A 404 6.16 -1.10 -11.23
N LYS A 405 5.72 -2.26 -11.73
CA LYS A 405 5.60 -2.46 -13.19
C LYS A 405 4.56 -1.54 -13.85
N ARG A 406 3.54 -1.07 -13.11
CA ARG A 406 2.53 -0.14 -13.63
C ARG A 406 3.05 1.29 -13.68
N VAL A 407 3.88 1.67 -12.70
CA VAL A 407 4.50 3.00 -12.62
C VAL A 407 5.60 3.14 -13.67
N TYR A 408 6.50 2.16 -13.75
CA TYR A 408 7.70 2.22 -14.59
C TYR A 408 7.60 1.47 -15.92
N GLY A 409 6.60 0.62 -16.11
CA GLY A 409 6.49 -0.18 -17.32
C GLY A 409 5.90 0.59 -18.48
N LYS A 410 6.70 0.86 -19.52
CA LYS A 410 6.21 1.36 -20.81
C LYS A 410 6.76 0.53 -21.96
N THR A 411 5.90 -0.31 -22.54
CA THR A 411 6.24 -1.25 -23.62
C THR A 411 6.98 -0.55 -24.76
N GLY A 412 8.18 -1.04 -25.09
CA GLY A 412 9.02 -0.49 -26.16
C GLY A 412 9.87 0.72 -25.77
N GLU A 413 9.73 1.24 -24.55
CA GLU A 413 10.46 2.42 -24.05
C GLU A 413 11.34 2.09 -22.84
N HIS A 414 10.74 1.69 -21.72
CA HIS A 414 11.47 1.36 -20.49
C HIS A 414 10.72 0.31 -19.65
N GLY A 415 11.47 -0.48 -18.88
CA GLY A 415 10.95 -1.46 -17.92
C GLY A 415 11.04 -0.96 -16.47
N PRO A 416 10.59 -1.78 -15.49
CA PRO A 416 10.01 -3.12 -15.69
C PRO A 416 8.55 -3.07 -16.18
N THR A 417 8.21 -3.85 -17.21
CA THR A 417 6.82 -4.02 -17.70
C THR A 417 6.18 -5.33 -17.22
N SER A 418 6.94 -6.16 -16.50
CA SER A 418 6.54 -7.49 -16.06
C SER A 418 7.35 -7.92 -14.84
N ARG A 419 6.86 -8.93 -14.11
CA ARG A 419 7.57 -9.59 -12.99
C ARG A 419 8.95 -10.12 -13.40
N LEU A 420 9.12 -10.54 -14.66
CA LEU A 420 10.43 -10.94 -15.20
C LEU A 420 11.41 -9.77 -15.25
N GLY A 421 10.90 -8.59 -15.62
CA GLY A 421 11.66 -7.34 -15.59
C GLY A 421 11.99 -6.92 -14.17
N GLU A 422 11.02 -6.94 -13.25
CA GLU A 422 11.24 -6.62 -11.83
C GLU A 422 12.33 -7.52 -11.23
N SER A 423 12.28 -8.83 -11.47
CA SER A 423 13.33 -9.75 -11.04
C SER A 423 14.70 -9.44 -11.64
N TRP A 424 14.78 -8.93 -12.87
CA TRP A 424 16.03 -8.47 -13.45
C TRP A 424 16.55 -7.21 -12.75
N GLU A 425 15.68 -6.23 -12.48
CA GLU A 425 16.03 -4.98 -11.77
C GLU A 425 16.57 -5.28 -10.37
N PHE A 426 15.90 -6.16 -9.60
CA PHE A 426 16.39 -6.61 -8.30
C PHE A 426 17.76 -7.27 -8.39
N ARG A 427 17.93 -8.24 -9.29
CA ARG A 427 19.20 -8.96 -9.45
C ARG A 427 20.31 -8.01 -9.88
N HIS A 428 20.03 -7.07 -10.77
CA HIS A 428 21.03 -6.11 -11.24
C HIS A 428 21.44 -5.13 -10.13
N ALA A 429 20.48 -4.65 -9.33
CA ALA A 429 20.76 -3.79 -8.18
C ALA A 429 21.64 -4.50 -7.13
N PHE A 430 21.29 -5.73 -6.75
CA PHE A 430 22.10 -6.51 -5.81
C PHE A 430 23.43 -6.98 -6.40
N GLU A 431 23.54 -7.17 -7.72
CA GLU A 431 24.82 -7.38 -8.40
C GLU A 431 25.74 -6.16 -8.23
N GLN A 432 25.23 -4.93 -8.44
CA GLN A 432 26.03 -3.71 -8.23
C GLN A 432 26.46 -3.57 -6.77
N ALA A 433 25.54 -3.80 -5.83
CA ALA A 433 25.86 -3.77 -4.40
C ALA A 433 26.92 -4.84 -4.02
N SER A 434 26.81 -6.05 -4.56
CA SER A 434 27.79 -7.12 -4.33
C SER A 434 29.18 -6.75 -4.85
N ARG A 435 29.27 -6.07 -6.01
CA ARG A 435 30.54 -5.56 -6.54
C ARG A 435 31.15 -4.52 -5.61
N LEU A 436 30.34 -3.58 -5.10
CA LEU A 436 30.81 -2.57 -4.14
C LEU A 436 31.31 -3.23 -2.84
N VAL A 437 30.53 -4.15 -2.27
CA VAL A 437 30.89 -4.90 -1.04
C VAL A 437 32.23 -5.62 -1.23
N LYS A 438 32.41 -6.33 -2.35
CA LYS A 438 33.67 -7.01 -2.64
C LYS A 438 34.86 -6.06 -2.74
N GLN A 439 34.70 -4.95 -3.46
CA GLN A 439 35.76 -3.94 -3.59
C GLN A 439 36.14 -3.33 -2.24
N GLN A 440 35.15 -3.09 -1.37
CA GLN A 440 35.38 -2.62 -0.01
C GLN A 440 36.12 -3.66 0.83
N ASP A 441 35.71 -4.92 0.78
CA ASP A 441 36.34 -6.00 1.56
C ASP A 441 37.79 -6.24 1.11
N ASP A 442 38.04 -6.25 -0.21
CA ASP A 442 39.39 -6.37 -0.78
C ASP A 442 40.29 -5.20 -0.34
N TRP A 443 39.76 -3.96 -0.37
CA TRP A 443 40.47 -2.78 0.12
C TRP A 443 40.76 -2.87 1.63
N CYS A 444 39.77 -3.25 2.44
CA CYS A 444 39.92 -3.39 3.89
C CYS A 444 40.94 -4.45 4.27
N ALA A 445 40.95 -5.59 3.58
CA ALA A 445 41.93 -6.65 3.78
C ALA A 445 43.35 -6.19 3.41
N ALA A 446 43.49 -5.48 2.29
CA ALA A 446 44.78 -4.94 1.85
C ALA A 446 45.33 -3.88 2.83
N ALA A 447 44.49 -2.96 3.29
CA ALA A 447 44.86 -1.94 4.26
C ALA A 447 45.25 -2.53 5.62
N ALA A 448 44.53 -3.56 6.08
CA ALA A 448 44.84 -4.27 7.32
C ALA A 448 46.16 -5.05 7.24
N ALA A 449 46.48 -5.64 6.09
CA ALA A 449 47.71 -6.43 5.90
C ALA A 449 48.95 -5.58 5.61
N GLY A 450 48.81 -4.51 4.81
CA GLY A 450 49.93 -3.72 4.28
C GLY A 450 50.11 -2.35 4.93
N GLY A 451 49.17 -1.90 5.76
CA GLY A 451 49.10 -0.52 6.24
C GLY A 451 48.43 0.41 5.23
N VAL A 452 47.81 1.48 5.72
CA VAL A 452 47.09 2.46 4.89
C VAL A 452 48.01 3.18 3.91
N GLU A 453 49.27 3.36 4.26
CA GLU A 453 50.30 4.01 3.43
C GLU A 453 50.62 3.22 2.15
N ALA A 454 50.29 1.94 2.11
CA ALA A 454 50.48 1.07 0.96
C ALA A 454 49.32 1.14 -0.05
N MET A 455 48.23 1.85 0.27
CA MET A 455 47.06 1.96 -0.59
C MET A 455 47.28 3.00 -1.70
N ASP A 456 46.82 2.66 -2.91
CA ASP A 456 46.89 3.50 -4.11
C ASP A 456 45.53 4.14 -4.49
N ALA A 457 44.46 3.80 -3.76
CA ALA A 457 43.14 4.43 -3.81
C ALA A 457 42.50 4.52 -2.42
N TYR A 458 41.50 5.39 -2.27
CA TYR A 458 40.62 5.43 -1.09
C TYR A 458 39.64 4.24 -1.10
N LEU A 459 39.04 3.95 0.05
CA LEU A 459 38.00 2.92 0.17
C LEU A 459 36.85 3.23 -0.81
N PRO A 460 36.43 2.27 -1.67
CA PRO A 460 35.32 2.49 -2.59
C PRO A 460 34.01 2.82 -1.88
N GLN A 461 33.39 3.92 -2.31
CA GLN A 461 32.12 4.42 -1.80
C GLN A 461 31.23 4.81 -2.99
N ASP A 462 30.01 4.29 -3.03
CA ASP A 462 28.96 4.73 -3.96
C ASP A 462 27.64 4.76 -3.19
N LEU A 463 27.15 5.96 -2.92
CA LEU A 463 25.94 6.17 -2.11
C LEU A 463 24.73 5.41 -2.69
N ARG A 464 24.67 5.25 -4.01
CA ARG A 464 23.56 4.54 -4.68
C ARG A 464 23.44 3.08 -4.23
N TRP A 465 24.53 2.45 -3.82
CA TRP A 465 24.54 1.03 -3.46
C TRP A 465 24.89 0.79 -2.00
N GLU A 466 25.07 1.85 -1.22
CA GLU A 466 25.52 1.76 0.18
C GLU A 466 24.50 0.99 1.03
N THR A 467 23.21 1.36 0.97
CA THR A 467 22.14 0.67 1.71
C THR A 467 22.02 -0.81 1.31
N LEU A 468 22.08 -1.12 0.02
CA LEU A 468 22.03 -2.52 -0.44
C LEU A 468 23.28 -3.30 -0.05
N GLY A 469 24.45 -2.66 -0.04
CA GLY A 469 25.66 -3.24 0.53
C GLY A 469 25.52 -3.57 2.01
N ALA A 470 24.85 -2.69 2.77
CA ALA A 470 24.51 -2.92 4.17
C ALA A 470 23.48 -4.07 4.34
N VAL A 471 22.51 -4.22 3.41
CA VAL A 471 21.61 -5.38 3.37
C VAL A 471 22.39 -6.69 3.22
N LEU A 472 23.33 -6.76 2.27
CA LEU A 472 24.19 -7.94 2.04
C LEU A 472 25.07 -8.28 3.26
N ARG A 473 25.38 -7.29 4.09
CA ARG A 473 26.15 -7.44 5.34
C ARG A 473 25.28 -7.78 6.56
N GLY A 474 23.96 -7.93 6.37
CA GLY A 474 23.02 -8.21 7.45
C GLY A 474 22.81 -7.04 8.42
N GLN A 475 22.97 -5.80 7.95
CA GLN A 475 22.89 -4.58 8.77
C GLN A 475 21.55 -3.84 8.63
N VAL A 476 20.66 -4.33 7.78
CA VAL A 476 19.39 -3.68 7.41
C VAL A 476 18.24 -4.69 7.51
N HIS A 477 17.12 -4.29 8.09
CA HIS A 477 15.88 -5.06 8.07
C HIS A 477 15.09 -4.76 6.78
N VAL A 478 15.01 -5.76 5.90
CA VAL A 478 14.28 -5.68 4.63
C VAL A 478 12.79 -5.90 4.87
N ASN A 479 11.98 -4.93 4.47
CA ASN A 479 10.52 -4.99 4.50
C ASN A 479 10.02 -4.89 3.06
N THR A 480 9.26 -5.88 2.60
CA THR A 480 8.96 -6.01 1.17
C THR A 480 7.49 -6.23 0.87
N HIS A 481 6.91 -5.36 0.05
CA HIS A 481 5.55 -5.43 -0.47
C HIS A 481 5.50 -6.44 -1.61
N CYS A 482 4.85 -7.59 -1.42
CA CYS A 482 4.74 -8.62 -2.45
C CYS A 482 3.47 -9.43 -2.17
N TYR A 483 2.68 -9.75 -3.19
CA TYR A 483 1.33 -10.32 -3.00
C TYR A 483 1.22 -11.79 -3.40
N THR A 484 1.59 -12.11 -4.64
CA THR A 484 1.28 -13.42 -5.24
C THR A 484 2.35 -14.48 -5.00
N VAL A 485 2.03 -15.76 -5.20
CA VAL A 485 3.02 -16.85 -5.09
C VAL A 485 4.26 -16.61 -5.97
N PRO A 486 4.15 -16.24 -7.26
CA PRO A 486 5.33 -15.92 -8.07
C PRO A 486 6.15 -14.74 -7.53
N ASP A 487 5.49 -13.71 -7.01
CA ASP A 487 6.12 -12.55 -6.37
C ASP A 487 6.96 -12.97 -5.16
N LEU A 488 6.35 -13.78 -4.28
CA LEU A 488 6.98 -14.31 -3.07
C LEU A 488 8.14 -15.26 -3.41
N GLU A 489 7.95 -16.17 -4.36
CA GLU A 489 8.96 -17.15 -4.78
C GLU A 489 10.17 -16.47 -5.41
N ALA A 490 9.96 -15.56 -6.35
CA ALA A 490 11.05 -14.82 -6.99
C ALA A 490 11.86 -14.00 -5.97
N PHE A 491 11.19 -13.33 -5.04
CA PHE A 491 11.88 -12.55 -4.01
C PHE A 491 12.66 -13.45 -3.03
N ILE A 492 12.11 -14.60 -2.65
CA ILE A 492 12.83 -15.63 -1.87
C ILE A 492 14.06 -16.13 -2.62
N ASP A 493 13.96 -16.37 -3.92
CA ASP A 493 15.10 -16.76 -4.75
C ASP A 493 16.19 -15.69 -4.75
N HIS A 494 15.83 -14.40 -4.84
CA HIS A 494 16.78 -13.29 -4.71
C HIS A 494 17.49 -13.30 -3.35
N THR A 495 16.76 -13.62 -2.27
CA THR A 495 17.37 -13.71 -0.93
C THR A 495 18.39 -14.84 -0.82
N ASN A 496 18.14 -15.95 -1.51
CA ASN A 496 19.07 -17.09 -1.56
C ASN A 496 20.26 -16.84 -2.50
N GLU A 497 20.04 -16.15 -3.63
CA GLU A 497 21.07 -15.77 -4.60
C GLU A 497 22.09 -14.81 -3.98
N PHE A 498 21.63 -13.81 -3.23
CA PHE A 498 22.47 -12.75 -2.66
C PHE A 498 22.66 -12.84 -1.13
N GLN A 499 22.09 -13.86 -0.49
CA GLN A 499 22.31 -14.22 0.91
C GLN A 499 21.94 -13.13 1.94
N PHE A 500 20.75 -12.55 1.84
CA PHE A 500 20.23 -11.59 2.83
C PHE A 500 18.86 -12.00 3.41
N PRO A 501 18.56 -11.69 4.69
CA PRO A 501 17.27 -12.04 5.30
C PRO A 501 16.16 -11.02 5.01
N ILE A 502 14.91 -11.48 4.95
CA ILE A 502 13.71 -10.62 4.94
C ILE A 502 13.15 -10.52 6.36
N ARG A 503 12.66 -9.34 6.75
CA ARG A 503 11.96 -9.16 8.01
C ARG A 503 10.50 -9.59 7.93
N ALA A 504 9.75 -8.98 7.03
CA ALA A 504 8.37 -9.31 6.74
C ALA A 504 8.03 -9.10 5.25
N PHE A 505 7.13 -9.94 4.74
CA PHE A 505 6.36 -9.62 3.55
C PHE A 505 5.16 -8.78 3.96
N HIS A 506 4.87 -7.71 3.22
CA HIS A 506 3.82 -6.73 3.50
C HIS A 506 2.63 -6.90 2.56
N HIS A 507 1.42 -6.76 3.12
CA HIS A 507 0.08 -7.07 2.58
C HIS A 507 -0.10 -8.56 2.23
N ALA A 508 0.77 -9.07 1.37
CA ALA A 508 1.14 -10.48 1.25
C ALA A 508 -0.04 -11.46 1.19
N HIS A 509 -1.05 -11.12 0.40
CA HIS A 509 -2.35 -11.81 0.39
C HIS A 509 -2.28 -13.30 0.02
N GLU A 510 -1.24 -13.81 -0.64
CA GLU A 510 -1.11 -15.26 -0.93
C GLU A 510 -0.14 -16.01 0.01
N THR A 511 0.43 -15.36 1.04
CA THR A 511 1.35 -16.01 1.98
C THR A 511 0.75 -17.22 2.70
N TYR A 512 -0.54 -17.16 3.03
CA TYR A 512 -1.25 -18.25 3.72
C TYR A 512 -1.36 -19.53 2.88
N ILE A 513 -1.24 -19.42 1.55
CA ILE A 513 -1.28 -20.55 0.61
C ILE A 513 0.06 -21.27 0.59
N VAL A 514 1.16 -20.57 0.89
CA VAL A 514 2.53 -21.06 0.69
C VAL A 514 3.43 -20.94 1.93
N PRO A 515 3.00 -21.34 3.14
CA PRO A 515 3.83 -21.20 4.35
C PRO A 515 5.17 -21.95 4.26
N GLU A 516 5.21 -23.09 3.57
CA GLU A 516 6.44 -23.86 3.35
C GLU A 516 7.41 -23.17 2.37
N LEU A 517 6.91 -22.33 1.45
CA LEU A 517 7.76 -21.51 0.59
C LEU A 517 8.46 -20.44 1.43
N LEU A 518 7.74 -19.76 2.32
CA LEU A 518 8.29 -18.71 3.19
C LEU A 518 9.47 -19.22 4.05
N LYS A 519 9.42 -20.48 4.49
CA LYS A 519 10.49 -21.13 5.26
C LYS A 519 11.78 -21.36 4.46
N ARG A 520 11.74 -21.20 3.13
CA ARG A 520 12.92 -21.31 2.24
C ARG A 520 13.71 -20.01 2.10
N ALA A 521 13.22 -18.90 2.65
CA ALA A 521 13.95 -17.64 2.63
C ALA A 521 15.32 -17.78 3.32
N TRP A 522 16.31 -17.04 2.83
CA TRP A 522 17.62 -17.01 3.44
C TRP A 522 17.59 -16.39 4.86
N GLY A 523 18.53 -16.79 5.72
CA GLY A 523 18.73 -16.16 7.04
C GLY A 523 18.21 -16.93 8.25
N GLY A 524 17.87 -18.22 8.09
CA GLY A 524 17.63 -19.14 9.23
C GLY A 524 16.30 -18.95 9.97
N ARG A 525 15.42 -18.08 9.47
CA ARG A 525 14.05 -17.89 9.98
C ARG A 525 13.12 -17.57 8.82
N ALA A 526 11.86 -18.01 8.91
CA ALA A 526 10.85 -17.58 7.96
C ALA A 526 10.53 -16.07 8.13
N PRO A 527 10.30 -15.32 7.05
CA PRO A 527 9.78 -13.96 7.13
C PRO A 527 8.39 -13.96 7.80
N ALA A 528 8.08 -12.89 8.53
CA ALA A 528 6.72 -12.66 9.00
C ALA A 528 5.81 -12.23 7.83
N ALA A 529 4.50 -12.25 8.07
CA ALA A 529 3.52 -11.71 7.15
C ALA A 529 2.77 -10.55 7.83
N ALA A 530 2.99 -9.33 7.34
CA ALA A 530 2.21 -8.16 7.74
C ALA A 530 0.99 -8.06 6.81
N LEU A 531 -0.20 -8.20 7.37
CA LEU A 531 -1.45 -8.40 6.66
C LEU A 531 -2.45 -7.29 6.96
N PHE A 532 -3.42 -7.16 6.05
CA PHE A 532 -4.75 -6.67 6.40
C PHE A 532 -5.61 -7.85 6.84
N ALA A 533 -6.51 -7.65 7.79
CA ALA A 533 -7.50 -8.65 8.17
C ALA A 533 -8.54 -8.84 7.06
N GLU A 534 -8.99 -7.76 6.41
CA GLU A 534 -10.03 -7.86 5.38
C GLU A 534 -9.95 -6.91 4.18
N ASN A 535 -8.99 -5.98 4.12
CA ASN A 535 -8.76 -5.20 2.90
C ASN A 535 -8.16 -6.10 1.82
N MET A 536 -8.99 -6.62 0.91
CA MET A 536 -8.63 -7.60 -0.13
C MET A 536 -9.61 -7.54 -1.32
N LEU A 537 -9.35 -8.30 -2.40
CA LEU A 537 -10.14 -8.36 -3.64
C LEU A 537 -10.15 -7.09 -4.51
N TYR A 538 -9.35 -6.08 -4.20
CA TYR A 538 -9.35 -4.79 -4.91
C TYR A 538 -8.36 -4.73 -6.08
N LYS A 539 -7.37 -5.62 -6.14
CA LYS A 539 -6.37 -5.79 -7.22
C LYS A 539 -6.33 -7.25 -7.69
N ALA A 540 -5.84 -7.51 -8.90
CA ALA A 540 -5.65 -8.88 -9.37
C ALA A 540 -4.72 -9.66 -8.44
N GLU A 541 -3.63 -9.06 -7.96
CA GLU A 541 -2.72 -9.66 -6.97
C GLU A 541 -3.30 -9.77 -5.56
N ALA A 542 -4.37 -9.03 -5.24
CA ALA A 542 -5.10 -9.12 -3.97
C ALA A 542 -6.34 -10.02 -4.03
N TYR A 543 -6.62 -10.62 -5.18
CA TYR A 543 -7.89 -11.32 -5.47
C TYR A 543 -8.04 -12.69 -4.80
N ARG A 544 -6.96 -13.21 -4.21
CA ARG A 544 -6.96 -14.46 -3.44
C ARG A 544 -6.73 -14.25 -1.94
N GLY A 545 -6.91 -13.02 -1.43
CA GLY A 545 -6.90 -12.78 0.01
C GLY A 545 -7.93 -13.66 0.76
N SER A 546 -7.65 -13.92 2.04
CA SER A 546 -8.56 -14.66 2.93
C SER A 546 -8.50 -14.06 4.33
N GLU A 547 -9.65 -14.00 4.98
CA GLU A 547 -9.82 -13.52 6.36
C GLU A 547 -9.10 -14.43 7.36
N GLN A 548 -8.89 -15.70 6.99
CA GLN A 548 -8.23 -16.72 7.79
C GLN A 548 -6.70 -16.72 7.66
N ALA A 549 -6.13 -15.87 6.80
CA ALA A 549 -4.71 -15.88 6.49
C ALA A 549 -3.84 -15.87 7.76
N GLY A 550 -4.16 -15.02 8.74
CA GLY A 550 -3.44 -14.94 10.00
C GLY A 550 -3.46 -16.25 10.80
N LYS A 551 -4.62 -16.90 10.91
CA LYS A 551 -4.79 -18.19 11.59
C LYS A 551 -3.96 -19.28 10.91
N ILE A 552 -4.08 -19.41 9.59
CA ILE A 552 -3.39 -20.44 8.80
C ILE A 552 -1.86 -20.28 8.94
N LEU A 553 -1.37 -19.05 8.82
CA LEU A 553 0.05 -18.74 8.99
C LEU A 553 0.53 -19.08 10.41
N TYR A 554 -0.26 -18.72 11.42
CA TYR A 554 0.05 -19.02 12.81
C TYR A 554 0.14 -20.53 13.07
N GLU A 555 -0.80 -21.32 12.57
CA GLU A 555 -0.80 -22.78 12.70
C GLU A 555 0.41 -23.42 11.99
N ASN A 556 0.92 -22.78 10.93
CA ASN A 556 2.09 -23.24 10.19
C ASN A 556 3.45 -22.69 10.70
N GLY A 557 3.46 -22.02 11.84
CA GLY A 557 4.69 -21.50 12.47
C GLY A 557 5.22 -20.21 11.85
N ILE A 558 4.41 -19.51 11.06
CA ILE A 558 4.71 -18.16 10.57
C ILE A 558 4.10 -17.13 11.54
N THR A 559 4.72 -15.96 11.66
CA THR A 559 4.24 -14.88 12.54
C THR A 559 3.36 -13.92 11.72
N PRO A 560 2.03 -13.88 11.97
CA PRO A 560 1.18 -12.83 11.42
C PRO A 560 1.35 -11.52 12.23
N VAL A 561 1.29 -10.40 11.52
CA VAL A 561 1.26 -9.03 12.05
C VAL A 561 0.17 -8.26 11.31
N TYR A 562 -0.46 -7.29 11.97
CA TYR A 562 -1.48 -6.45 11.35
C TYR A 562 -1.00 -5.00 11.24
N VAL A 563 -1.25 -4.38 10.09
CA VAL A 563 -0.73 -3.05 9.74
C VAL A 563 -1.82 -2.17 9.15
N SER A 564 -1.63 -0.85 9.25
CA SER A 564 -2.58 0.10 8.68
C SER A 564 -2.35 0.39 7.20
N ASP A 565 -1.08 0.39 6.77
CA ASP A 565 -0.67 0.97 5.49
C ASP A 565 -1.20 2.41 5.34
N ASN A 566 -1.25 3.15 6.46
CA ASN A 566 -1.90 4.45 6.52
C ASN A 566 -1.36 5.38 5.42
N PRO A 567 -2.23 6.01 4.61
CA PRO A 567 -3.67 6.21 4.86
C PRO A 567 -4.65 5.21 4.22
N VAL A 568 -4.18 4.05 3.73
CA VAL A 568 -5.08 3.01 3.16
C VAL A 568 -6.12 2.57 4.18
N LEU A 569 -5.69 2.20 5.39
CA LEU A 569 -6.55 2.12 6.56
C LEU A 569 -6.20 3.25 7.53
N ASN A 570 -7.20 3.79 8.22
CA ASN A 570 -6.97 4.76 9.28
C ASN A 570 -6.20 4.10 10.43
N ALA A 571 -4.92 4.50 10.62
CA ALA A 571 -4.04 3.93 11.64
C ALA A 571 -4.55 4.11 13.08
N GLN A 572 -5.43 5.09 13.36
CA GLN A 572 -6.13 5.21 14.64
C GLN A 572 -6.86 3.92 15.03
N HIS A 573 -7.25 3.10 14.06
CA HIS A 573 -8.03 1.89 14.27
C HIS A 573 -7.27 0.61 13.91
N VAL A 574 -5.94 0.63 13.78
CA VAL A 574 -5.16 -0.56 13.39
C VAL A 574 -5.32 -1.74 14.37
N VAL A 575 -5.58 -1.48 15.67
CA VAL A 575 -5.91 -2.53 16.65
C VAL A 575 -7.16 -3.33 16.26
N PHE A 576 -8.07 -2.71 15.51
CA PHE A 576 -9.27 -3.37 15.01
C PHE A 576 -8.95 -4.45 13.95
N GLU A 577 -7.84 -4.32 13.21
CA GLU A 577 -7.34 -5.41 12.35
C GLU A 577 -7.04 -6.67 13.18
N ALA A 578 -6.38 -6.52 14.34
CA ALA A 578 -6.15 -7.63 15.26
C ALA A 578 -7.45 -8.17 15.88
N ALA A 579 -8.42 -7.31 16.18
CA ALA A 579 -9.75 -7.74 16.65
C ALA A 579 -10.45 -8.62 15.60
N LYS A 580 -10.37 -8.24 14.32
CA LYS A 580 -10.91 -9.01 13.20
C LYS A 580 -10.11 -10.29 12.95
N ALA A 581 -8.79 -10.27 13.10
CA ALA A 581 -8.00 -11.49 13.08
C ALA A 581 -8.44 -12.52 14.13
N PHE A 582 -8.68 -12.05 15.36
CA PHE A 582 -9.27 -12.84 16.43
C PHE A 582 -10.66 -13.35 16.02
N ARG A 583 -11.51 -12.49 15.45
CA ARG A 583 -12.79 -12.90 14.85
C ARG A 583 -12.60 -14.03 13.82
N TYR A 584 -11.55 -14.07 13.04
CA TYR A 584 -11.33 -15.13 12.04
C TYR A 584 -10.54 -16.34 12.55
N GLY A 585 -10.36 -16.44 13.87
CA GLY A 585 -9.87 -17.64 14.55
C GLY A 585 -8.38 -17.61 14.92
N LEU A 586 -7.70 -16.48 14.77
CA LEU A 586 -6.38 -16.29 15.36
C LEU A 586 -6.50 -16.31 16.91
N PRO A 587 -5.66 -17.04 17.66
CA PRO A 587 -5.74 -17.04 19.12
C PRO A 587 -5.57 -15.63 19.71
N TYR A 588 -6.29 -15.34 20.80
CA TYR A 588 -6.32 -14.02 21.44
C TYR A 588 -4.92 -13.43 21.70
N HIS A 589 -4.01 -14.22 22.30
CA HIS A 589 -2.65 -13.76 22.62
C HIS A 589 -1.84 -13.44 21.36
N ALA A 590 -2.06 -14.20 20.29
CA ALA A 590 -1.38 -14.00 19.00
C ALA A 590 -1.93 -12.78 18.26
N ALA A 591 -3.25 -12.55 18.32
CA ALA A 591 -3.88 -11.36 17.76
C ALA A 591 -3.36 -10.08 18.42
N LEU A 592 -3.37 -10.01 19.75
CA LEU A 592 -2.87 -8.85 20.48
C LEU A 592 -1.35 -8.67 20.29
N ALA A 593 -0.58 -9.76 20.27
CA ALA A 593 0.85 -9.72 19.93
C ALA A 593 1.10 -9.18 18.52
N GLY A 594 0.20 -9.46 17.57
CA GLY A 594 0.27 -9.02 16.16
C GLY A 594 0.25 -7.51 15.95
N VAL A 595 -0.03 -6.71 16.98
CA VAL A 595 0.03 -5.23 16.95
C VAL A 595 0.85 -4.66 18.13
N THR A 596 1.52 -5.51 18.91
CA THR A 596 2.36 -5.09 20.06
C THR A 596 3.73 -5.76 20.01
N THR A 597 3.85 -6.95 20.61
CA THR A 597 5.12 -7.67 20.78
C THR A 597 5.74 -8.13 19.46
N ALA A 598 4.94 -8.70 18.54
CA ALA A 598 5.46 -9.25 17.28
C ALA A 598 6.07 -8.19 16.36
N PRO A 599 5.40 -7.05 16.05
CA PRO A 599 6.04 -5.97 15.30
C PRO A 599 7.24 -5.36 16.04
N ALA A 600 7.19 -5.19 17.37
CA ALA A 600 8.34 -4.71 18.15
C ALA A 600 9.59 -5.61 17.99
N GLU A 601 9.40 -6.92 18.13
CA GLU A 601 10.46 -7.91 17.88
C GLU A 601 10.92 -7.82 16.43
N LEU A 602 9.99 -7.76 15.46
CA LEU A 602 10.31 -7.63 14.04
C LEU A 602 11.05 -6.33 13.69
N LEU A 603 10.90 -5.26 14.44
CA LEU A 603 11.69 -4.05 14.23
C LEU A 603 13.07 -4.11 14.91
N GLY A 604 13.41 -5.18 15.62
CA GLY A 604 14.66 -5.25 16.41
C GLY A 604 14.59 -4.40 17.67
N LEU A 605 13.37 -4.12 18.17
CA LEU A 605 13.09 -3.30 19.35
C LEU A 605 12.33 -4.09 20.44
N GLY A 606 12.31 -5.42 20.35
CA GLY A 606 11.55 -6.31 21.25
C GLY A 606 12.00 -6.33 22.72
N GLU A 607 13.16 -5.73 23.02
CA GLU A 607 13.68 -5.49 24.37
C GLU A 607 13.45 -4.04 24.85
N ARG A 608 12.72 -3.23 24.07
CA ARG A 608 12.41 -1.84 24.37
C ARG A 608 10.92 -1.53 24.39
N ILE A 609 10.16 -2.05 23.43
CA ILE A 609 8.72 -1.74 23.26
C ILE A 609 7.89 -3.02 23.06
N GLY A 610 6.56 -2.88 23.05
CA GLY A 610 5.64 -3.98 22.76
C GLY A 610 5.34 -4.93 23.93
N LYS A 611 5.86 -4.67 25.14
CA LYS A 611 5.57 -5.41 26.38
C LYS A 611 5.44 -4.45 27.56
N VAL A 612 4.58 -4.77 28.53
CA VAL A 612 4.48 -4.04 29.81
C VAL A 612 5.42 -4.71 30.81
N LYS A 613 6.70 -4.32 30.76
CA LYS A 613 7.78 -4.99 31.49
C LYS A 613 8.79 -4.00 32.03
N ALA A 614 9.32 -4.25 33.22
CA ALA A 614 10.33 -3.38 33.82
C ALA A 614 11.57 -3.23 32.89
N GLY A 615 12.05 -2.01 32.73
CA GLY A 615 13.17 -1.65 31.85
C GLY A 615 12.77 -1.36 30.39
N PHE A 616 11.52 -1.60 29.99
CA PHE A 616 11.00 -1.22 28.67
C PHE A 616 10.68 0.27 28.65
N ASP A 617 10.62 0.86 27.46
CA ASP A 617 10.15 2.23 27.26
C ASP A 617 8.73 2.35 27.82
N ALA A 618 8.43 3.47 28.49
CA ALA A 618 7.13 3.74 29.08
C ALA A 618 6.08 4.15 28.04
N ASP A 619 5.87 3.26 27.07
CA ASP A 619 4.88 3.35 26.01
C ASP A 619 3.71 2.43 26.38
N VAL A 620 2.67 2.98 27.00
CA VAL A 620 1.53 2.21 27.55
C VAL A 620 0.21 2.89 27.28
N VAL A 621 -0.85 2.10 27.16
CA VAL A 621 -2.20 2.57 26.84
C VAL A 621 -3.18 2.00 27.84
N VAL A 622 -4.02 2.86 28.43
CA VAL A 622 -5.18 2.45 29.22
C VAL A 622 -6.41 2.53 28.34
N TRP A 623 -7.21 1.47 28.32
CA TRP A 623 -8.39 1.32 27.46
C TRP A 623 -9.69 1.39 28.26
N ASP A 624 -10.78 1.75 27.60
CA ASP A 624 -12.12 1.74 28.21
C ASP A 624 -12.76 0.35 28.25
N SER A 625 -12.23 -0.59 27.47
CA SER A 625 -12.69 -1.95 27.25
C SER A 625 -11.54 -2.83 26.74
N ASP A 626 -11.77 -4.13 26.56
CA ASP A 626 -10.76 -5.01 25.95
C ASP A 626 -10.34 -4.49 24.57
N PRO A 627 -9.03 -4.32 24.28
CA PRO A 627 -8.54 -3.77 23.01
C PRO A 627 -9.00 -4.52 21.75
N LEU A 628 -9.35 -5.81 21.86
CA LEU A 628 -9.88 -6.59 20.74
C LEU A 628 -11.43 -6.53 20.63
N SER A 629 -12.09 -5.71 21.44
CA SER A 629 -13.53 -5.44 21.33
C SER A 629 -13.84 -4.40 20.27
N VAL A 630 -15.06 -4.47 19.72
CA VAL A 630 -15.54 -3.44 18.82
C VAL A 630 -15.70 -2.11 19.57
N GLY A 631 -15.20 -1.02 18.98
CA GLY A 631 -15.27 0.31 19.58
C GLY A 631 -14.32 0.55 20.76
N ALA A 632 -13.38 -0.37 21.04
CA ALA A 632 -12.38 -0.15 22.08
C ALA A 632 -11.63 1.17 21.86
N THR A 633 -11.58 2.01 22.89
CA THR A 633 -11.03 3.38 22.79
C THR A 633 -10.01 3.63 23.90
N PRO A 634 -8.83 4.21 23.57
CA PRO A 634 -7.88 4.67 24.57
C PRO A 634 -8.46 5.77 25.47
N VAL A 635 -8.24 5.61 26.77
CA VAL A 635 -8.59 6.59 27.82
C VAL A 635 -7.40 7.50 28.10
N GLN A 636 -6.18 6.94 28.06
CA GLN A 636 -4.93 7.69 28.17
C GLN A 636 -3.80 6.91 27.51
N VAL A 637 -2.86 7.64 26.92
CA VAL A 637 -1.67 7.12 26.25
C VAL A 637 -0.44 7.77 26.86
N TRP A 638 0.55 6.97 27.20
CA TRP A 638 1.88 7.46 27.57
C TRP A 638 2.88 7.03 26.50
N ILE A 639 3.77 7.94 26.12
CA ILE A 639 4.92 7.67 25.24
C ILE A 639 6.15 8.22 25.94
N ASP A 640 7.19 7.40 26.07
CA ASP A 640 8.38 7.73 26.84
C ASP A 640 8.04 8.26 28.26
N GLY A 641 6.96 7.73 28.85
CA GLY A 641 6.47 8.08 30.19
C GLY A 641 5.71 9.41 30.29
N THR A 642 5.55 10.13 29.18
CA THR A 642 4.82 11.40 29.11
C THR A 642 3.38 11.15 28.67
N ALA A 643 2.42 11.64 29.44
CA ALA A 643 1.00 11.57 29.07
C ALA A 643 0.76 12.39 27.79
N GLN A 644 0.07 11.80 26.81
CA GLN A 644 -0.15 12.41 25.49
C GLN A 644 -1.40 13.28 25.44
N TYR A 645 -2.28 13.16 26.44
CA TYR A 645 -3.49 13.96 26.56
C TYR A 645 -3.62 14.53 27.96
N GLU A 646 -3.72 15.85 28.07
CA GLU A 646 -3.95 16.53 29.35
C GLU A 646 -5.40 16.33 29.82
N ASP A 647 -6.37 16.48 28.91
CA ASP A 647 -7.81 16.35 29.17
C ASP A 647 -8.48 15.47 28.09
N PRO A 648 -8.24 14.14 28.10
CA PRO A 648 -8.84 13.24 27.12
C PRO A 648 -10.36 13.16 27.32
N TYR A 649 -11.13 13.19 26.23
CA TYR A 649 -12.57 12.95 26.30
C TYR A 649 -12.84 11.47 26.61
N LEU A 650 -13.49 11.20 27.75
CA LEU A 650 -13.79 9.85 28.20
C LEU A 650 -15.22 9.48 27.86
N LEU A 651 -15.39 8.45 27.03
CA LEU A 651 -16.70 7.91 26.70
C LEU A 651 -17.36 7.33 27.96
N ASN A 652 -18.64 7.64 28.15
CA ASN A 652 -19.44 7.05 29.22
C ASN A 652 -19.89 5.62 28.87
N LYS A 653 -18.93 4.68 28.84
CA LYS A 653 -19.18 3.26 28.63
C LYS A 653 -19.27 2.49 29.94
N SER A 654 -20.13 1.47 29.96
CA SER A 654 -20.10 0.49 31.03
C SER A 654 -18.78 -0.27 30.99
N ARG A 655 -18.17 -0.49 32.16
CA ARG A 655 -16.92 -1.27 32.24
C ARG A 655 -17.19 -2.70 31.81
N SER A 656 -16.37 -3.22 30.91
CA SER A 656 -16.37 -4.63 30.53
C SER A 656 -15.14 -5.34 31.09
N ASP A 657 -15.33 -6.58 31.51
CA ASP A 657 -14.21 -7.47 31.80
C ASP A 657 -13.46 -7.82 30.49
N PRO A 658 -12.17 -8.18 30.57
CA PRO A 658 -11.46 -8.66 29.40
C PRO A 658 -12.16 -9.85 28.73
N ILE A 659 -11.97 -10.00 27.42
CA ILE A 659 -12.52 -11.13 26.67
C ILE A 659 -11.96 -12.43 27.25
N ASP A 660 -12.87 -13.36 27.56
CA ASP A 660 -12.49 -14.69 28.04
C ASP A 660 -11.89 -15.53 26.91
N SER A 661 -10.56 -15.50 26.83
CA SER A 661 -9.77 -16.20 25.81
C SER A 661 -9.77 -17.72 25.95
N SER A 662 -10.32 -18.27 27.05
CA SER A 662 -10.44 -19.72 27.25
C SER A 662 -11.62 -20.34 26.48
N LYS A 663 -12.60 -19.51 26.09
CA LYS A 663 -13.75 -19.98 25.31
C LYS A 663 -13.34 -20.16 23.85
N PRO A 664 -13.54 -21.36 23.27
CA PRO A 664 -13.25 -21.56 21.86
C PRO A 664 -14.15 -20.66 21.02
N LEU A 665 -13.57 -20.00 20.02
CA LEU A 665 -14.34 -19.33 18.99
C LEU A 665 -15.06 -20.37 18.14
N THR A 666 -16.32 -20.11 17.80
CA THR A 666 -17.04 -20.89 16.79
C THR A 666 -16.32 -20.74 15.44
N ARG A 667 -16.30 -21.82 14.63
CA ARG A 667 -15.62 -21.85 13.33
C ARG A 667 -16.08 -20.70 12.41
N SER A 668 -15.18 -20.21 11.56
CA SER A 668 -15.47 -19.16 10.57
C SER A 668 -16.43 -19.71 9.50
N THR A 669 -17.31 -18.87 8.96
CA THR A 669 -18.29 -19.25 7.92
C THR A 669 -17.65 -19.73 6.62
N GLU A 670 -16.40 -19.37 6.33
CA GLU A 670 -15.65 -19.90 5.18
C GLU A 670 -15.29 -21.39 5.33
N ASP A 671 -15.17 -21.90 6.57
CA ASP A 671 -14.87 -23.31 6.87
C ASP A 671 -16.12 -24.21 6.89
N LEU A 672 -17.30 -23.61 6.69
CA LEU A 672 -18.58 -24.27 6.93
C LEU A 672 -19.23 -24.72 5.62
N ASP A 673 -19.82 -25.91 5.65
CA ASP A 673 -20.62 -26.39 4.54
C ASP A 673 -21.91 -25.59 4.45
N VAL A 674 -22.17 -24.99 3.29
CA VAL A 674 -23.39 -24.20 3.05
C VAL A 674 -24.47 -25.10 2.46
N THR A 675 -25.65 -25.07 3.05
CA THR A 675 -26.85 -25.70 2.49
C THR A 675 -27.94 -24.68 2.26
N GLU A 676 -28.72 -24.87 1.20
CA GLU A 676 -29.92 -24.10 0.94
C GLU A 676 -31.13 -24.91 1.37
N ASP A 677 -31.83 -24.46 2.41
CA ASP A 677 -33.00 -25.14 2.96
C ASP A 677 -34.25 -24.25 2.80
N GLU A 678 -35.31 -24.78 2.16
CA GLU A 678 -36.60 -24.08 2.05
C GLU A 678 -37.26 -23.92 3.43
N ASN A 679 -37.10 -24.93 4.29
CA ASN A 679 -37.67 -24.99 5.62
C ASN A 679 -36.55 -25.34 6.60
N VAL A 680 -36.45 -24.59 7.71
CA VAL A 680 -35.46 -24.82 8.76
C VAL A 680 -36.00 -24.36 10.10
N VAL A 681 -35.63 -25.07 11.17
CA VAL A 681 -35.96 -24.70 12.55
C VAL A 681 -34.67 -24.29 13.26
N PHE A 682 -34.65 -23.10 13.84
CA PHE A 682 -33.61 -22.68 14.78
C PHE A 682 -34.13 -22.78 16.20
N THR A 683 -33.35 -23.39 17.08
CA THR A 683 -33.63 -23.48 18.53
C THR A 683 -32.51 -22.79 19.29
N GLY A 684 -32.78 -22.30 20.51
CA GLY A 684 -31.75 -21.61 21.29
C GLY A 684 -31.62 -20.11 20.98
N VAL A 685 -32.63 -19.51 20.31
CA VAL A 685 -32.67 -18.08 20.02
C VAL A 685 -33.02 -17.33 21.31
N ARG A 686 -32.13 -16.45 21.76
CA ARG A 686 -32.28 -15.70 23.01
C ARG A 686 -32.69 -14.25 22.81
N ARG A 687 -32.58 -13.74 21.58
CA ARG A 687 -33.00 -12.38 21.25
C ARG A 687 -33.45 -12.28 19.79
N SER A 688 -34.49 -11.49 19.57
CA SER A 688 -34.92 -11.08 18.23
C SER A 688 -34.81 -9.56 18.14
N LEU A 689 -34.05 -9.10 17.15
CA LEU A 689 -33.90 -7.71 16.74
C LEU A 689 -34.64 -7.45 15.43
N LEU A 690 -35.35 -8.45 14.90
CA LEU A 690 -36.15 -8.36 13.69
C LEU A 690 -37.43 -7.53 13.95
N PRO A 691 -37.69 -6.48 13.15
CA PRO A 691 -38.88 -5.65 13.32
C PRO A 691 -40.19 -6.45 13.37
N GLY A 692 -41.00 -6.24 14.40
CA GLY A 692 -42.28 -6.92 14.63
C GLY A 692 -42.17 -8.23 15.43
N PHE A 693 -40.97 -8.69 15.77
CA PHE A 693 -40.72 -9.90 16.56
C PHE A 693 -39.89 -9.63 17.82
N GLU A 694 -39.69 -8.38 18.21
CA GLU A 694 -38.82 -7.98 19.33
C GLU A 694 -39.34 -8.54 20.67
N GLN A 695 -40.65 -8.47 20.89
CA GLN A 695 -41.31 -8.94 22.11
C GLN A 695 -41.50 -10.47 22.14
N ALA A 696 -41.29 -11.17 21.02
CA ALA A 696 -41.50 -12.61 20.93
C ALA A 696 -40.49 -13.43 21.75
N VAL A 697 -39.47 -12.77 22.32
CA VAL A 697 -38.38 -13.38 23.10
C VAL A 697 -38.29 -12.78 24.52
N GLU A 698 -39.37 -12.15 25.02
CA GLU A 698 -39.38 -11.57 26.37
C GLU A 698 -39.59 -12.61 27.47
N GLY A 699 -38.48 -13.08 28.03
CA GLY A 699 -38.42 -13.88 29.26
C GLY A 699 -36.97 -14.06 29.70
N ALA A 700 -36.62 -13.66 30.93
CA ALA A 700 -35.25 -13.78 31.43
C ALA A 700 -34.83 -15.26 31.56
N GLY A 701 -34.13 -15.77 30.54
CA GLY A 701 -33.51 -17.10 30.53
C GLY A 701 -34.18 -18.17 29.65
N GLU A 702 -35.29 -17.86 28.97
CA GLU A 702 -35.94 -18.81 28.05
C GLU A 702 -35.48 -18.58 26.61
N SER A 703 -34.90 -19.62 25.99
CA SER A 703 -34.62 -19.60 24.56
C SER A 703 -35.87 -19.99 23.77
N THR A 704 -36.15 -19.28 22.68
CA THR A 704 -37.29 -19.54 21.81
C THR A 704 -36.87 -20.27 20.53
N ASN A 705 -37.88 -20.67 19.77
CA ASN A 705 -37.73 -21.31 18.47
C ASN A 705 -38.05 -20.30 17.37
N VAL A 706 -37.33 -20.39 16.25
CA VAL A 706 -37.63 -19.68 15.01
C VAL A 706 -37.87 -20.72 13.94
N VAL A 707 -39.08 -20.73 13.37
CA VAL A 707 -39.43 -21.65 12.28
C VAL A 707 -39.48 -20.87 10.97
N ILE A 708 -38.69 -21.34 10.01
CA ILE A 708 -38.67 -20.81 8.65
C ILE A 708 -39.44 -21.74 7.74
N THR A 709 -40.29 -21.18 6.89
CA THR A 709 -41.04 -21.89 5.84
C THR A 709 -40.93 -21.14 4.53
N ASN A 710 -40.55 -21.84 3.46
CA ASN A 710 -40.27 -21.28 2.13
C ASN A 710 -39.36 -20.03 2.19
N GLY A 711 -38.27 -20.12 2.97
CA GLY A 711 -37.29 -19.05 3.12
C GLY A 711 -37.76 -17.81 3.90
N LYS A 712 -38.93 -17.85 4.55
CA LYS A 712 -39.49 -16.75 5.34
C LYS A 712 -39.71 -17.14 6.79
N VAL A 713 -39.58 -16.17 7.70
CA VAL A 713 -39.90 -16.35 9.12
C VAL A 713 -41.41 -16.61 9.26
N ALA A 714 -41.77 -17.83 9.64
CA ALA A 714 -43.17 -18.23 9.84
C ALA A 714 -43.61 -18.03 11.29
N CYS A 715 -42.73 -18.30 12.25
CA CYS A 715 -43.00 -18.15 13.68
C CYS A 715 -41.71 -17.87 14.47
N VAL A 716 -41.83 -17.05 15.52
CA VAL A 716 -40.82 -16.83 16.57
C VAL A 716 -41.52 -17.02 17.93
N GLY A 717 -40.97 -17.88 18.80
CA GLY A 717 -41.56 -18.19 20.11
C GLY A 717 -41.71 -19.69 20.36
N ALA A 718 -42.84 -20.10 20.94
CA ALA A 718 -43.15 -21.51 21.21
C ALA A 718 -43.30 -22.33 19.92
N CYS A 719 -44.03 -21.79 18.93
CA CYS A 719 -44.20 -22.36 17.59
C CYS A 719 -44.69 -23.82 17.56
N ASP A 720 -45.56 -24.23 18.51
CA ASP A 720 -45.95 -25.64 18.69
C ASP A 720 -46.50 -26.29 17.41
N ALA A 721 -47.36 -25.58 16.67
CA ALA A 721 -47.98 -26.10 15.45
C ALA A 721 -46.96 -26.23 14.31
N GLU A 722 -46.12 -25.21 14.13
CA GLU A 722 -45.07 -25.15 13.12
C GLU A 722 -43.99 -26.19 13.40
N LEU A 723 -43.62 -26.41 14.66
CA LEU A 723 -42.66 -27.43 15.08
C LEU A 723 -43.20 -28.84 14.87
N GLN A 724 -44.47 -29.10 15.17
CA GLN A 724 -45.09 -30.39 14.87
C GLN A 724 -45.10 -30.66 13.36
N ALA A 725 -45.44 -29.66 12.55
CA ALA A 725 -45.41 -29.77 11.09
C ALA A 725 -43.98 -29.98 10.56
N ALA A 726 -43.00 -29.26 11.10
CA ALA A 726 -41.58 -29.39 10.78
C ALA A 726 -41.04 -30.79 11.13
N ALA A 727 -41.39 -31.30 12.32
CA ALA A 727 -41.01 -32.65 12.76
C ALA A 727 -41.61 -33.74 11.86
N ALA A 728 -42.88 -33.61 11.47
CA ALA A 728 -43.55 -34.55 10.56
C ALA A 728 -42.86 -34.62 9.18
N LYS A 729 -42.31 -33.49 8.71
CA LYS A 729 -41.57 -33.37 7.45
C LYS A 729 -40.06 -33.61 7.58
N LYS A 730 -39.56 -33.91 8.79
CA LYS A 730 -38.12 -34.06 9.11
C LYS A 730 -37.29 -32.84 8.67
N VAL A 731 -37.84 -31.65 8.90
CA VAL A 731 -37.15 -30.37 8.64
C VAL A 731 -35.90 -30.27 9.50
N ARG A 732 -34.81 -29.73 8.93
CA ARG A 732 -33.54 -29.52 9.63
C ARG A 732 -33.75 -28.66 10.87
N THR A 733 -33.11 -29.05 11.96
CA THR A 733 -33.06 -28.25 13.20
C THR A 733 -31.62 -27.86 13.50
N VAL A 734 -31.36 -26.55 13.61
CA VAL A 734 -30.08 -25.97 14.01
C VAL A 734 -30.20 -25.49 15.45
N LYS A 735 -29.26 -25.93 16.31
CA LYS A 735 -29.25 -25.58 17.73
C LYS A 735 -28.20 -24.52 18.00
N LEU A 736 -28.65 -23.36 18.46
CA LEU A 736 -27.82 -22.23 18.87
C LEU A 736 -27.59 -22.25 20.38
N GLN A 737 -26.48 -21.69 20.84
CA GLN A 737 -26.20 -21.54 22.26
C GLN A 737 -26.73 -20.20 22.80
N ASN A 738 -26.56 -19.15 22.01
CA ASN A 738 -26.93 -17.76 22.26
C ASN A 738 -27.36 -17.12 20.92
N GLY A 739 -28.46 -17.64 20.35
CA GLY A 739 -28.91 -17.24 19.03
C GLY A 739 -29.54 -15.85 18.98
N TYR A 740 -29.23 -15.08 17.92
CA TYR A 740 -29.84 -13.78 17.63
C TYR A 740 -30.53 -13.82 16.25
N LEU A 741 -31.77 -13.39 16.18
CA LEU A 741 -32.47 -13.12 14.92
C LEU A 741 -32.40 -11.62 14.62
N SER A 742 -31.92 -11.23 13.44
CA SER A 742 -31.67 -9.85 13.05
C SER A 742 -32.28 -9.56 11.67
N PRO A 743 -32.67 -8.31 11.35
CA PRO A 743 -32.84 -7.91 9.95
C PRO A 743 -31.54 -8.09 9.19
N SER A 744 -31.65 -8.31 7.88
CA SER A 744 -30.46 -8.30 7.02
C SER A 744 -29.96 -6.88 6.77
N PHE A 745 -28.76 -6.80 6.19
CA PHE A 745 -28.10 -5.53 5.93
C PHE A 745 -28.25 -5.12 4.47
N THR A 746 -28.30 -3.82 4.25
CA THR A 746 -28.38 -3.20 2.92
C THR A 746 -27.27 -2.20 2.74
N ILE A 747 -26.49 -2.39 1.68
CA ILE A 747 -25.42 -1.45 1.31
C ILE A 747 -25.96 -0.32 0.45
N LEU A 748 -25.53 0.89 0.78
CA LEU A 748 -25.60 2.07 -0.07
C LEU A 748 -24.22 2.75 -0.08
N GLY A 749 -23.77 3.16 -1.27
CA GLY A 749 -22.39 3.60 -1.48
C GLY A 749 -21.49 2.43 -1.90
N SER A 750 -20.39 2.75 -2.56
CA SER A 750 -19.49 1.85 -3.32
C SER A 750 -20.00 1.44 -4.71
N VAL A 751 -19.15 0.65 -5.38
CA VAL A 751 -19.34 0.10 -6.73
C VAL A 751 -19.73 -1.38 -6.71
N LEU A 752 -20.18 -1.88 -5.55
CA LEU A 752 -20.53 -3.29 -5.37
C LEU A 752 -21.56 -3.71 -6.44
N GLY A 753 -21.36 -4.85 -7.11
CA GLY A 753 -22.22 -5.29 -8.22
C GLY A 753 -22.04 -4.51 -9.54
N LEU A 754 -21.14 -3.53 -9.60
CA LEU A 754 -20.64 -2.88 -10.84
C LEU A 754 -19.13 -3.12 -11.02
N SER A 755 -18.54 -3.90 -10.12
CA SER A 755 -17.11 -4.18 -10.05
C SER A 755 -16.90 -5.55 -9.40
N GLU A 756 -15.93 -6.31 -9.92
CA GLU A 756 -15.40 -7.50 -9.25
C GLU A 756 -13.98 -7.27 -8.69
N ILE A 757 -13.09 -6.62 -9.45
CA ILE A 757 -11.75 -6.21 -9.00
C ILE A 757 -11.57 -4.73 -9.30
N SER A 758 -11.71 -3.87 -8.30
CA SER A 758 -11.86 -2.42 -8.50
C SER A 758 -10.68 -1.72 -9.19
N ALA A 759 -9.47 -2.25 -9.09
CA ALA A 759 -8.29 -1.73 -9.77
C ALA A 759 -8.08 -2.30 -11.18
N GLU A 760 -8.87 -3.29 -11.62
CA GLU A 760 -8.78 -3.91 -12.94
C GLU A 760 -9.88 -3.39 -13.85
N ALA A 761 -9.48 -2.58 -14.84
CA ALA A 761 -10.40 -1.91 -15.76
C ALA A 761 -11.36 -2.88 -16.50
N ASP A 762 -10.91 -4.10 -16.79
CA ASP A 762 -11.71 -5.11 -17.49
C ASP A 762 -12.79 -5.76 -16.61
N THR A 763 -12.75 -5.53 -15.29
CA THR A 763 -13.67 -6.14 -14.32
C THR A 763 -14.62 -5.15 -13.67
N VAL A 764 -14.65 -3.91 -14.19
CA VAL A 764 -15.51 -2.83 -13.71
C VAL A 764 -16.36 -2.29 -14.85
N ASP A 765 -17.55 -1.77 -14.52
CA ASP A 765 -18.45 -1.09 -15.47
C ASP A 765 -17.79 0.13 -16.13
N GLY A 766 -16.76 0.68 -15.49
CA GLY A 766 -15.95 1.79 -15.98
C GLY A 766 -16.31 3.13 -15.33
N ARG A 767 -15.67 4.19 -15.81
CA ARG A 767 -15.91 5.57 -15.35
C ARG A 767 -16.31 6.44 -16.51
N HIS A 768 -17.32 7.29 -16.33
CA HIS A 768 -17.78 8.22 -17.35
C HIS A 768 -17.49 9.68 -16.96
N GLY A 769 -17.31 10.53 -17.97
CA GLY A 769 -17.05 11.96 -17.79
C GLY A 769 -18.32 12.77 -17.50
N ASN A 770 -18.18 14.10 -17.46
CA ASN A 770 -19.25 15.02 -17.08
C ASN A 770 -20.46 15.10 -18.03
N ASP A 771 -20.34 14.61 -19.25
CA ASP A 771 -21.36 14.77 -20.29
C ASP A 771 -22.17 13.48 -20.52
N VAL A 772 -21.93 12.44 -19.71
CA VAL A 772 -22.60 11.15 -19.80
C VAL A 772 -23.43 10.93 -18.54
N PHE A 773 -24.63 10.38 -18.72
CA PHE A 773 -25.53 10.04 -17.63
C PHE A 773 -26.05 8.62 -17.86
N SER A 774 -25.66 7.69 -16.98
CA SER A 774 -25.88 6.26 -17.15
C SER A 774 -26.77 5.67 -16.07
N ARG A 775 -27.18 4.40 -16.24
CA ARG A 775 -27.99 3.65 -15.28
C ARG A 775 -27.20 2.42 -14.83
N ALA A 776 -27.12 2.18 -13.53
CA ALA A 776 -26.39 1.05 -12.97
C ALA A 776 -26.96 -0.31 -13.39
N VAL A 777 -28.28 -0.40 -13.60
CA VAL A 777 -28.94 -1.67 -14.00
C VAL A 777 -28.37 -2.24 -15.29
N ASP A 778 -27.86 -1.39 -16.18
CA ASP A 778 -27.31 -1.78 -17.48
C ASP A 778 -25.86 -2.33 -17.37
N GLY A 779 -25.18 -2.09 -16.24
CA GLY A 779 -23.79 -2.46 -15.96
C GLY A 779 -23.61 -3.49 -14.83
N LEU A 780 -24.69 -4.11 -14.36
CA LEU A 780 -24.63 -5.04 -13.22
C LEU A 780 -23.80 -6.29 -13.55
N VAL A 781 -22.76 -6.53 -12.74
CA VAL A 781 -21.92 -7.72 -12.73
C VAL A 781 -22.19 -8.48 -11.42
N LEU A 782 -23.08 -9.47 -11.51
CA LEU A 782 -23.48 -10.33 -10.38
C LEU A 782 -22.64 -11.62 -10.34
N ASP A 783 -22.94 -12.54 -9.43
CA ASP A 783 -22.19 -13.81 -9.21
C ASP A 783 -20.67 -13.63 -9.05
N ASN A 784 -20.28 -12.79 -8.09
CA ASN A 784 -18.90 -12.35 -7.96
C ASN A 784 -18.41 -12.49 -6.51
N LYS A 785 -17.09 -12.52 -6.26
CA LYS A 785 -16.54 -12.82 -4.94
C LYS A 785 -16.87 -11.75 -3.90
N GLN A 786 -16.95 -10.49 -4.31
CA GLN A 786 -17.30 -9.41 -3.40
C GLN A 786 -18.74 -9.54 -2.91
N LEU A 787 -19.68 -9.85 -3.82
CA LEU A 787 -21.09 -10.08 -3.52
C LEU A 787 -21.32 -11.35 -2.70
N ALA A 788 -20.64 -12.45 -3.06
CA ALA A 788 -20.69 -13.69 -2.29
C ALA A 788 -20.21 -13.47 -0.85
N ALA A 789 -19.14 -12.70 -0.66
CA ALA A 789 -18.68 -12.35 0.67
C ALA A 789 -19.66 -11.42 1.41
N ALA A 790 -20.20 -10.39 0.76
CA ALA A 790 -21.22 -9.54 1.36
C ALA A 790 -22.42 -10.37 1.87
N TYR A 791 -22.90 -11.32 1.05
CA TYR A 791 -23.99 -12.23 1.41
C TYR A 791 -23.69 -13.08 2.63
N ARG A 792 -22.49 -13.67 2.72
CA ARG A 792 -22.06 -14.50 3.88
C ARG A 792 -21.99 -13.72 5.19
N HIS A 793 -21.84 -12.40 5.11
CA HIS A 793 -21.79 -11.51 6.27
C HIS A 793 -23.14 -10.83 6.57
N GLY A 794 -24.23 -11.32 5.96
CA GLY A 794 -25.59 -10.87 6.25
C GLY A 794 -26.06 -9.69 5.40
N VAL A 795 -25.28 -9.24 4.42
CA VAL A 795 -25.70 -8.22 3.46
C VAL A 795 -26.45 -8.89 2.31
N THR A 796 -27.78 -8.83 2.31
CA THR A 796 -28.60 -9.47 1.27
C THR A 796 -28.88 -8.57 0.07
N ARG A 797 -28.76 -7.26 0.24
CA ARG A 797 -29.14 -6.24 -0.75
C ARG A 797 -28.10 -5.15 -0.88
N ALA A 798 -27.97 -4.63 -2.08
CA ALA A 798 -27.11 -3.49 -2.37
C ALA A 798 -27.80 -2.52 -3.35
N ILE A 799 -27.44 -1.24 -3.22
CA ILE A 799 -27.85 -0.14 -4.08
C ILE A 799 -26.59 0.55 -4.57
N SER A 800 -26.33 0.44 -5.87
CA SER A 800 -25.10 0.94 -6.48
C SER A 800 -25.41 1.87 -7.65
N ALA A 801 -24.58 2.90 -7.81
CA ALA A 801 -24.70 3.91 -8.85
C ALA A 801 -23.47 3.90 -9.77
N PRO A 802 -23.60 4.34 -11.03
CA PRO A 802 -22.47 4.40 -11.96
C PRO A 802 -21.38 5.36 -11.47
N VAL A 803 -20.13 5.00 -11.77
CA VAL A 803 -18.96 5.73 -11.26
C VAL A 803 -18.60 6.91 -12.15
N PHE A 804 -18.34 8.03 -11.50
CA PHE A 804 -17.89 9.25 -12.14
C PHE A 804 -16.35 9.28 -12.29
N SER A 805 -15.81 9.90 -13.35
CA SER A 805 -14.36 9.94 -13.61
C SER A 805 -13.54 10.55 -12.48
N GLY A 806 -14.10 11.52 -11.75
CA GLY A 806 -13.45 12.16 -10.60
C GLY A 806 -13.49 11.31 -9.33
N GLY A 807 -14.19 10.18 -9.34
CA GLY A 807 -14.58 9.43 -8.14
C GLY A 807 -16.00 9.77 -7.69
N GLY A 808 -16.59 8.93 -6.86
CA GLY A 808 -18.00 9.04 -6.45
C GLY A 808 -18.99 8.56 -7.53
N ALA A 809 -20.25 8.91 -7.35
CA ALA A 809 -21.37 8.44 -8.19
C ALA A 809 -21.97 9.55 -9.06
N ARG A 810 -22.37 9.19 -10.28
CA ARG A 810 -23.23 10.01 -11.16
C ARG A 810 -24.11 9.11 -12.03
N GLY A 811 -25.40 9.41 -12.12
CA GLY A 811 -26.37 8.60 -12.88
C GLY A 811 -27.46 8.01 -12.00
N VAL A 812 -28.09 6.92 -12.43
CA VAL A 812 -29.21 6.29 -11.72
C VAL A 812 -28.78 4.97 -11.10
N SER A 813 -29.00 4.81 -9.79
CA SER A 813 -28.67 3.58 -9.08
C SER A 813 -29.70 2.49 -9.29
N ALA A 814 -29.26 1.23 -9.20
CA ALA A 814 -30.12 0.04 -9.23
C ALA A 814 -30.06 -0.70 -7.89
N GLY A 815 -31.17 -1.31 -7.50
CA GLY A 815 -31.31 -2.13 -6.31
C GLY A 815 -31.36 -3.61 -6.66
N PHE A 816 -30.43 -4.40 -6.11
CA PHE A 816 -30.32 -5.82 -6.43
C PHE A 816 -29.99 -6.69 -5.21
N LEU A 817 -30.12 -8.01 -5.37
CA LEU A 817 -29.75 -9.03 -4.38
C LEU A 817 -28.28 -9.41 -4.55
N THR A 818 -27.53 -9.46 -3.44
CA THR A 818 -26.11 -9.87 -3.44
C THR A 818 -25.92 -11.36 -3.75
N SER A 819 -26.94 -12.17 -3.49
CA SER A 819 -26.95 -13.61 -3.80
C SER A 819 -27.36 -13.97 -5.24
N ALA A 820 -27.70 -12.99 -6.08
CA ALA A 820 -28.20 -13.25 -7.42
C ALA A 820 -27.06 -13.65 -8.38
N SER A 821 -27.35 -14.55 -9.32
CA SER A 821 -26.37 -15.00 -10.31
C SER A 821 -26.30 -14.09 -11.54
N HIS A 822 -27.43 -13.52 -11.96
CA HIS A 822 -27.51 -12.58 -13.08
C HIS A 822 -28.74 -11.68 -12.98
N PRO A 823 -28.77 -10.51 -13.64
CA PRO A 823 -29.88 -9.55 -13.51
C PRO A 823 -31.26 -10.07 -13.91
N LEU A 824 -31.34 -11.02 -14.86
CA LEU A 824 -32.60 -11.65 -15.29
C LEU A 824 -33.16 -12.73 -14.34
N GLN A 825 -32.42 -13.08 -13.28
CA GLN A 825 -32.89 -14.10 -12.34
C GLN A 825 -34.05 -13.50 -11.54
N GLU A 826 -35.10 -14.29 -11.27
CA GLU A 826 -36.28 -13.79 -10.57
C GLU A 826 -35.91 -13.12 -9.23
N GLY A 827 -36.38 -11.88 -9.04
CA GLY A 827 -36.10 -11.06 -7.86
C GLY A 827 -34.67 -10.51 -7.76
N ALA A 828 -33.77 -10.79 -8.71
CA ALA A 828 -32.37 -10.34 -8.67
C ALA A 828 -32.25 -8.82 -8.64
N VAL A 829 -32.91 -8.14 -9.58
CA VAL A 829 -33.09 -6.68 -9.55
C VAL A 829 -34.47 -6.40 -8.97
N TRP A 830 -34.52 -5.84 -7.77
CA TRP A 830 -35.78 -5.49 -7.11
C TRP A 830 -36.21 -4.05 -7.40
N SER A 831 -35.31 -3.23 -7.96
CA SER A 831 -35.62 -1.92 -8.53
C SER A 831 -34.57 -1.52 -9.56
N ASP A 832 -35.01 -1.27 -10.80
CA ASP A 832 -34.16 -0.78 -11.89
C ASP A 832 -33.70 0.67 -11.67
N GLU A 833 -34.44 1.43 -10.86
CA GLU A 833 -34.31 2.88 -10.69
C GLU A 833 -34.59 3.24 -9.22
N VAL A 834 -33.52 3.32 -8.42
CA VAL A 834 -33.63 3.59 -6.98
C VAL A 834 -33.47 5.08 -6.67
N SER A 835 -32.47 5.75 -7.24
CA SER A 835 -32.17 7.16 -6.95
C SER A 835 -31.24 7.77 -8.01
N VAL A 836 -31.26 9.08 -8.15
CA VAL A 836 -30.35 9.86 -9.01
C VAL A 836 -29.16 10.31 -8.17
N HIS A 837 -27.94 10.15 -8.70
CA HIS A 837 -26.69 10.44 -8.00
C HIS A 837 -25.92 11.58 -8.66
N TYR A 838 -25.33 12.44 -7.84
CA TYR A 838 -24.30 13.41 -8.22
C TYR A 838 -23.15 13.42 -7.21
N THR A 839 -21.96 13.81 -7.65
CA THR A 839 -20.80 14.03 -6.78
C THR A 839 -20.44 15.52 -6.77
N LEU A 840 -20.31 16.09 -5.57
CA LEU A 840 -20.02 17.50 -5.34
C LEU A 840 -18.85 17.71 -4.35
N THR A 841 -17.95 16.73 -4.22
CA THR A 841 -16.66 16.88 -3.54
C THR A 841 -15.64 17.60 -4.44
N THR A 842 -14.39 17.75 -3.99
CA THR A 842 -13.26 18.20 -4.83
C THR A 842 -13.15 17.46 -6.17
N ALA A 843 -13.58 16.19 -6.23
CA ALA A 843 -13.68 15.37 -7.45
C ALA A 843 -14.54 16.00 -8.57
N ALA A 844 -15.48 16.88 -8.21
CA ALA A 844 -16.35 17.55 -9.18
C ALA A 844 -15.62 18.63 -10.01
N LYS A 845 -14.40 19.03 -9.61
CA LYS A 845 -13.60 20.10 -10.23
C LYS A 845 -12.91 19.66 -11.52
N GLN A 846 -13.67 19.34 -12.56
CA GLN A 846 -13.14 18.87 -13.84
C GLN A 846 -14.01 19.26 -15.05
N GLY A 847 -13.41 19.25 -16.24
CA GLY A 847 -14.12 19.54 -17.50
C GLY A 847 -14.91 20.86 -17.46
N ASN A 848 -16.21 20.78 -17.74
CA ASN A 848 -17.13 21.92 -17.74
C ASN A 848 -17.48 22.47 -16.34
N THR A 849 -17.06 21.80 -15.26
CA THR A 849 -17.27 22.24 -13.88
C THR A 849 -15.94 22.42 -13.14
N PRO A 850 -15.05 23.35 -13.55
CA PRO A 850 -13.71 23.49 -12.98
C PRO A 850 -13.67 23.99 -11.51
N SER A 851 -14.83 24.29 -10.92
CA SER A 851 -14.98 24.76 -9.54
C SER A 851 -16.23 24.19 -8.87
N ILE A 852 -16.27 24.17 -7.53
CA ILE A 852 -17.48 23.81 -6.79
C ILE A 852 -18.63 24.76 -7.14
N SER A 853 -18.37 26.06 -7.29
CA SER A 853 -19.40 27.04 -7.70
C SER A 853 -20.03 26.70 -9.05
N SER A 854 -19.22 26.30 -10.03
CA SER A 854 -19.74 25.85 -11.34
C SER A 854 -20.47 24.52 -11.25
N ALA A 855 -20.05 23.59 -10.39
CA ALA A 855 -20.73 22.30 -10.19
C ALA A 855 -22.11 22.49 -9.52
N ILE A 856 -22.18 23.31 -8.47
CA ILE A 856 -23.43 23.72 -7.82
C ILE A 856 -24.32 24.49 -8.80
N GLY A 857 -23.75 25.40 -9.59
CA GLY A 857 -24.44 26.12 -10.66
C GLY A 857 -25.09 25.17 -11.67
N ALA A 858 -24.32 24.19 -12.15
CA ALA A 858 -24.80 23.18 -13.10
C ALA A 858 -25.94 22.35 -12.50
N LEU A 859 -25.81 21.85 -11.26
CA LEU A 859 -26.88 21.10 -10.60
C LEU A 859 -28.17 21.92 -10.48
N ARG A 860 -28.06 23.19 -10.03
CA ARG A 860 -29.21 24.10 -9.92
C ARG A 860 -29.91 24.27 -11.27
N SER A 861 -29.14 24.59 -12.32
CA SER A 861 -29.70 24.77 -13.66
C SER A 861 -30.37 23.50 -14.18
N SER A 862 -29.75 22.33 -13.97
CA SER A 862 -30.34 21.05 -14.38
C SER A 862 -31.65 20.74 -13.66
N LEU A 863 -31.74 21.00 -12.35
CA LEU A 863 -32.98 20.80 -11.58
C LEU A 863 -34.09 21.76 -12.00
N LEU A 864 -33.80 23.05 -12.15
CA LEU A 864 -34.80 24.05 -12.60
C LEU A 864 -35.27 23.76 -14.03
N ASN A 865 -34.37 23.41 -14.95
CA ASN A 865 -34.75 23.04 -16.32
C ASN A 865 -35.58 21.73 -16.36
N ALA A 866 -35.41 20.85 -15.38
CA ALA A 866 -36.20 19.64 -15.27
C ALA A 866 -37.64 19.89 -14.78
N ALA A 867 -37.88 21.02 -14.09
CA ALA A 867 -39.22 21.45 -13.71
C ALA A 867 -40.10 21.83 -14.91
N GLU A 868 -39.48 22.37 -15.95
CA GLU A 868 -40.14 22.77 -17.20
C GLU A 868 -40.18 21.63 -18.24
N PHE A 869 -39.68 20.44 -17.88
CA PHE A 869 -39.55 19.32 -18.80
C PHE A 869 -40.91 18.72 -19.18
N ASN A 870 -41.12 18.56 -20.48
CA ASN A 870 -42.31 17.89 -21.03
C ASN A 870 -41.91 16.56 -21.69
N GLU A 871 -42.40 15.45 -21.11
CA GLU A 871 -42.10 14.08 -21.53
C GLU A 871 -42.49 13.82 -23.01
N THR A 872 -43.54 14.47 -23.51
CA THR A 872 -43.99 14.31 -24.91
C THR A 872 -43.02 14.85 -25.96
N THR A 873 -42.09 15.71 -25.55
CA THR A 873 -41.06 16.31 -26.42
C THR A 873 -39.66 15.75 -26.18
N ALA A 874 -39.52 14.82 -25.23
CA ALA A 874 -38.23 14.27 -24.83
C ALA A 874 -37.65 13.32 -25.88
N ALA A 875 -36.34 13.42 -26.16
CA ALA A 875 -35.65 12.49 -27.04
C ALA A 875 -35.56 11.07 -26.46
N SER A 876 -35.57 10.94 -25.12
CA SER A 876 -35.54 9.66 -24.41
C SER A 876 -36.07 9.79 -22.99
N LYS A 877 -36.87 8.81 -22.55
CA LYS A 877 -37.32 8.67 -21.14
C LYS A 877 -36.19 8.35 -20.16
N TYR A 878 -35.01 7.98 -20.66
CA TYR A 878 -33.83 7.67 -19.86
C TYR A 878 -32.78 8.80 -19.88
N SER A 879 -33.16 10.00 -20.33
CA SER A 879 -32.27 11.17 -20.29
C SER A 879 -32.10 11.70 -18.86
N GLU A 880 -30.98 12.37 -18.58
CA GLU A 880 -30.73 13.06 -17.30
C GLU A 880 -31.92 13.95 -16.90
N GLN A 881 -32.44 14.74 -17.85
CA GLN A 881 -33.57 15.65 -17.61
C GLN A 881 -34.87 14.91 -17.25
N ALA A 882 -35.14 13.74 -17.84
CA ALA A 882 -36.31 12.92 -17.51
C ALA A 882 -36.23 12.30 -16.11
N TYR A 883 -35.04 11.92 -15.66
CA TYR A 883 -34.85 11.47 -14.28
C TYR A 883 -34.94 12.62 -13.29
N LEU A 884 -34.34 13.77 -13.62
CA LEU A 884 -34.42 14.96 -12.77
C LEU A 884 -35.85 15.50 -12.66
N SER A 885 -36.70 15.37 -13.68
CA SER A 885 -38.10 15.83 -13.58
C SER A 885 -38.87 15.01 -12.54
N ARG A 886 -38.58 13.71 -12.43
CA ARG A 886 -39.13 12.82 -11.38
C ARG A 886 -38.54 13.11 -9.99
N VAL A 887 -37.28 13.56 -9.93
CA VAL A 887 -36.67 14.05 -8.69
C VAL A 887 -37.40 15.30 -8.20
N VAL A 888 -37.62 16.26 -9.09
CA VAL A 888 -38.30 17.53 -8.81
C VAL A 888 -39.77 17.30 -8.44
N ALA A 889 -40.42 16.28 -9.00
CA ALA A 889 -41.77 15.84 -8.62
C ALA A 889 -41.84 15.08 -7.28
N GLY A 890 -40.70 14.80 -6.63
CA GLY A 890 -40.64 14.04 -5.38
C GLY A 890 -40.82 12.52 -5.54
N GLU A 891 -40.84 12.01 -6.77
CA GLU A 891 -41.06 10.59 -7.08
C GLU A 891 -39.77 9.76 -6.97
N LEU A 892 -38.61 10.37 -7.23
CA LEU A 892 -37.30 9.72 -7.20
C LEU A 892 -36.34 10.48 -6.27
N PRO A 893 -35.60 9.82 -5.37
CA PRO A 893 -34.64 10.50 -4.50
C PRO A 893 -33.44 11.05 -5.28
N LEU A 894 -32.97 12.23 -4.88
CA LEU A 894 -31.64 12.75 -5.22
C LEU A 894 -30.66 12.36 -4.12
N VAL A 895 -29.53 11.76 -4.50
CA VAL A 895 -28.43 11.40 -3.61
C VAL A 895 -27.19 12.18 -4.04
N ILE A 896 -26.57 12.89 -3.11
CA ILE A 896 -25.37 13.69 -3.39
C ILE A 896 -24.21 13.19 -2.55
N THR A 897 -23.12 12.81 -3.22
CA THR A 897 -21.83 12.53 -2.57
C THR A 897 -21.14 13.86 -2.24
N VAL A 898 -21.02 14.20 -0.95
CA VAL A 898 -20.45 15.46 -0.48
C VAL A 898 -19.99 15.36 0.98
N ASP A 899 -18.85 15.97 1.31
CA ASP A 899 -18.30 15.97 2.67
C ASP A 899 -18.28 17.35 3.35
N SER A 900 -17.94 18.39 2.60
CA SER A 900 -17.75 19.75 3.11
C SER A 900 -19.06 20.40 3.59
N ALA A 901 -19.05 20.96 4.81
CA ALA A 901 -20.19 21.67 5.39
C ALA A 901 -20.64 22.86 4.52
N ASP A 902 -19.69 23.55 3.89
CA ASP A 902 -19.96 24.72 3.05
C ASP A 902 -20.66 24.31 1.74
N THR A 903 -20.28 23.16 1.18
CA THR A 903 -20.95 22.59 0.01
C THR A 903 -22.32 22.03 0.38
N ILE A 904 -22.47 21.37 1.53
CA ILE A 904 -23.76 20.91 2.05
C ILE A 904 -24.72 22.10 2.21
N ALA A 905 -24.29 23.20 2.82
CA ALA A 905 -25.11 24.40 2.95
C ALA A 905 -25.53 24.98 1.58
N SER A 906 -24.64 24.92 0.59
CA SER A 906 -24.95 25.36 -0.79
C SER A 906 -25.99 24.45 -1.46
N ILE A 907 -25.91 23.13 -1.23
CA ILE A 907 -26.90 22.17 -1.71
C ILE A 907 -28.26 22.41 -1.06
N LEU A 908 -28.31 22.68 0.25
CA LEU A 908 -29.56 22.98 0.96
C LEU A 908 -30.23 24.25 0.41
N ARG A 909 -29.45 25.26 0.02
CA ARG A 909 -29.98 26.45 -0.68
C ARG A 909 -30.57 26.09 -2.04
N VAL A 910 -29.86 25.28 -2.85
CA VAL A 910 -30.38 24.82 -4.14
C VAL A 910 -31.68 24.04 -3.97
N LYS A 911 -31.74 23.13 -2.98
CA LYS A 911 -32.98 22.41 -2.64
C LYS A 911 -34.13 23.37 -2.37
N ALA A 912 -33.94 24.34 -1.45
CA ALA A 912 -34.98 25.31 -1.12
C ALA A 912 -35.43 26.15 -2.34
N GLU A 913 -34.47 26.62 -3.16
CA GLU A 913 -34.75 27.38 -4.39
C GLU A 913 -35.58 26.57 -5.40
N VAL A 914 -35.27 25.29 -5.59
CA VAL A 914 -36.01 24.43 -6.52
C VAL A 914 -37.38 24.09 -5.96
N GLU A 915 -37.49 23.73 -4.68
CA GLU A 915 -38.78 23.44 -4.04
C GLU A 915 -39.73 24.63 -4.09
N GLU A 916 -39.22 25.85 -3.89
CA GLU A 916 -39.98 27.09 -4.07
C GLU A 916 -40.44 27.27 -5.53
N ALA A 917 -39.55 27.01 -6.49
CA ALA A 917 -39.86 27.15 -7.91
C ALA A 917 -40.93 26.16 -8.40
N VAL A 918 -40.99 24.95 -7.83
CA VAL A 918 -41.88 23.88 -8.30
C VAL A 918 -43.07 23.58 -7.38
N ASN A 919 -43.07 24.18 -6.18
CA ASN A 919 -44.08 23.96 -5.15
C ASN A 919 -44.28 22.46 -4.82
N ALA A 920 -43.17 21.74 -4.68
CA ALA A 920 -43.12 20.33 -4.33
C ALA A 920 -41.84 20.02 -3.54
N ASP A 921 -41.93 19.08 -2.60
CA ASP A 921 -40.78 18.67 -1.78
C ASP A 921 -39.89 17.67 -2.53
N ILE A 922 -38.59 17.93 -2.54
CA ILE A 922 -37.57 17.06 -3.13
C ILE A 922 -36.99 16.14 -2.06
N ARG A 923 -37.04 14.83 -2.28
CA ARG A 923 -36.34 13.87 -1.40
C ARG A 923 -34.84 13.90 -1.68
N LEU A 924 -34.06 14.43 -0.75
CA LEU A 924 -32.60 14.54 -0.84
C LEU A 924 -31.93 13.74 0.28
N ALA A 925 -30.89 13.00 -0.07
CA ALA A 925 -29.98 12.36 0.88
C ALA A 925 -28.51 12.65 0.52
N ILE A 926 -27.65 12.62 1.51
CA ILE A 926 -26.20 12.80 1.34
C ILE A 926 -25.49 11.46 1.57
N VAL A 927 -24.48 11.16 0.75
CA VAL A 927 -23.51 10.08 1.00
C VAL A 927 -22.15 10.72 1.27
N GLY A 928 -21.42 10.20 2.27
CA GLY A 928 -20.24 10.86 2.83
C GLY A 928 -20.66 11.70 4.03
N GLY A 929 -20.43 13.01 3.96
CA GLY A 929 -20.88 13.96 4.97
C GLY A 929 -19.92 14.07 6.16
N ALA A 930 -18.61 13.99 5.93
CA ALA A 930 -17.61 14.09 6.99
C ALA A 930 -17.80 15.31 7.91
N GLU A 931 -18.15 16.48 7.33
CA GLU A 931 -18.39 17.73 8.07
C GLU A 931 -19.89 18.01 8.32
N SER A 932 -20.78 17.05 8.06
CA SER A 932 -22.24 17.21 8.24
C SER A 932 -22.64 17.57 9.69
N HIS A 933 -21.81 17.21 10.68
CA HIS A 933 -22.00 17.60 12.07
C HIS A 933 -22.04 19.13 12.29
N LEU A 934 -21.39 19.92 11.42
CA LEU A 934 -21.39 21.39 11.50
C LEU A 934 -22.72 22.01 11.05
N VAL A 935 -23.53 21.25 10.30
CA VAL A 935 -24.81 21.70 9.71
C VAL A 935 -25.96 20.73 10.01
N ALA A 936 -25.82 19.95 11.09
CA ALA A 936 -26.76 18.88 11.43
C ALA A 936 -28.18 19.40 11.69
N LYS A 937 -28.32 20.59 12.28
CA LYS A 937 -29.63 21.21 12.55
C LYS A 937 -30.31 21.64 11.26
N GLU A 938 -29.56 22.21 10.33
CA GLU A 938 -30.01 22.62 9.01
C GLU A 938 -30.43 21.40 8.17
N LEU A 939 -29.66 20.31 8.23
CA LEU A 939 -30.01 19.04 7.61
C LEU A 939 -31.33 18.48 8.14
N ALA A 940 -31.50 18.45 9.48
CA ALA A 940 -32.74 18.01 10.11
C ALA A 940 -33.93 18.89 9.72
N ALA A 941 -33.76 20.21 9.73
CA ALA A 941 -34.80 21.17 9.34
C ALA A 941 -35.21 21.03 7.86
N ALA A 942 -34.27 20.68 6.99
CA ALA A 942 -34.53 20.44 5.56
C ALA A 942 -35.01 19.01 5.24
N GLY A 943 -35.14 18.14 6.25
CA GLY A 943 -35.53 16.73 6.04
C GLY A 943 -34.49 15.92 5.24
N VAL A 944 -33.22 16.34 5.25
CA VAL A 944 -32.14 15.71 4.50
C VAL A 944 -31.39 14.75 5.40
N GLY A 945 -31.41 13.47 5.05
CA GLY A 945 -30.67 12.46 5.80
C GLY A 945 -29.27 12.19 5.26
N VAL A 946 -28.45 11.52 6.06
CA VAL A 946 -27.01 11.34 5.80
C VAL A 946 -26.63 9.87 5.88
N VAL A 947 -25.88 9.40 4.90
CA VAL A 947 -25.27 8.08 4.84
C VAL A 947 -23.77 8.28 5.04
N LEU A 948 -23.27 8.00 6.25
CA LEU A 948 -21.85 8.13 6.56
C LEU A 948 -21.08 6.99 5.89
N ALA A 949 -20.22 7.35 4.93
CA ALA A 949 -19.36 6.42 4.21
C ALA A 949 -17.96 7.06 4.04
N PRO A 950 -16.97 6.71 4.89
CA PRO A 950 -17.01 5.68 5.94
C PRO A 950 -17.76 6.15 7.22
N LEU A 951 -18.02 5.25 8.17
CA LEU A 951 -18.52 5.63 9.50
C LEU A 951 -17.46 6.40 10.29
N LEU A 952 -16.26 5.84 10.38
CA LEU A 952 -15.13 6.38 11.12
C LEU A 952 -14.41 7.38 10.21
N GLN A 953 -14.77 8.64 10.39
CA GLN A 953 -14.29 9.72 9.54
C GLN A 953 -12.80 9.95 9.77
N TYR A 954 -12.07 10.04 8.68
CA TYR A 954 -10.65 10.34 8.64
C TYR A 954 -10.45 11.44 7.61
N ALA A 955 -9.62 12.43 7.92
CA ALA A 955 -9.49 13.64 7.11
C ALA A 955 -8.70 13.38 5.81
N GLN A 956 -9.07 12.38 5.01
CA GLN A 956 -8.34 11.95 3.82
C GLN A 956 -8.27 13.06 2.77
N SER A 957 -9.37 13.77 2.54
CA SER A 957 -9.41 14.88 1.59
C SER A 957 -9.64 16.24 2.27
N TRP A 958 -9.32 17.32 1.55
CA TRP A 958 -9.53 18.69 2.04
C TRP A 958 -10.99 18.99 2.46
N ASP A 959 -11.97 18.33 1.84
CA ASP A 959 -13.39 18.48 2.18
C ASP A 959 -13.74 17.85 3.55
N GLN A 960 -12.83 17.06 4.13
CA GLN A 960 -13.01 16.28 5.37
C GLN A 960 -12.13 16.82 6.52
N ARG A 961 -11.41 17.93 6.31
CA ARG A 961 -10.41 18.47 7.25
C ARG A 961 -10.95 18.84 8.65
N ARG A 962 -12.27 19.04 8.78
CA ARG A 962 -12.94 19.30 10.08
C ARG A 962 -13.70 18.09 10.62
N SER A 963 -13.42 16.88 10.12
CA SER A 963 -14.06 15.65 10.60
C SER A 963 -13.83 15.41 12.11
N LEU A 964 -14.80 14.75 12.76
CA LEU A 964 -14.68 14.33 14.16
C LEU A 964 -14.12 12.90 14.20
N THR A 965 -12.91 12.76 14.73
CA THR A 965 -12.18 11.47 14.83
C THR A 965 -12.59 10.63 16.04
N GLY A 966 -13.36 11.21 16.97
CA GLY A 966 -13.85 10.56 18.18
C GLY A 966 -12.91 10.68 19.38
N ALA A 967 -13.31 10.05 20.48
CA ALA A 967 -12.51 9.98 21.69
C ALA A 967 -11.16 9.27 21.43
N PRO A 968 -10.08 9.65 22.14
CA PRO A 968 -10.03 10.70 23.17
C PRO A 968 -9.92 12.15 22.66
N LEU A 969 -9.82 12.38 21.34
CA LEU A 969 -9.55 13.71 20.77
C LEU A 969 -10.77 14.63 20.74
N THR A 970 -11.92 14.12 20.31
CA THR A 970 -13.13 14.92 20.14
C THR A 970 -14.27 14.39 21.00
N ASN A 971 -15.11 15.32 21.48
CA ASN A 971 -16.35 14.95 22.15
C ASN A 971 -17.37 14.44 21.11
N GLY A 972 -17.54 13.13 21.08
CA GLY A 972 -18.40 12.44 20.14
C GLY A 972 -17.83 12.38 18.72
N THR A 973 -18.66 11.83 17.83
CA THR A 973 -18.38 11.59 16.41
C THR A 973 -19.45 12.24 15.54
N THR A 974 -19.25 12.27 14.22
CA THR A 974 -20.24 12.81 13.27
C THR A 974 -21.61 12.12 13.43
N ILE A 975 -21.64 10.81 13.67
CA ILE A 975 -22.93 10.11 13.88
C ILE A 975 -23.64 10.57 15.15
N ASN A 976 -22.93 10.87 16.24
CA ASN A 976 -23.57 11.37 17.46
C ASN A 976 -24.24 12.72 17.22
N ALA A 977 -23.55 13.64 16.53
CA ALA A 977 -24.09 14.95 16.23
C ALA A 977 -25.35 14.89 15.33
N LEU A 978 -25.36 13.98 14.36
CA LEU A 978 -26.51 13.77 13.48
C LEU A 978 -27.71 13.18 14.24
N LEU A 979 -27.47 12.19 15.10
CA LEU A 979 -28.52 11.60 15.94
C LEU A 979 -29.11 12.63 16.92
N ASP A 980 -28.26 13.43 17.57
CA ASP A 980 -28.67 14.48 18.51
C ASP A 980 -29.51 15.57 17.82
N ALA A 981 -29.25 15.83 16.53
CA ALA A 981 -30.04 16.76 15.71
C ALA A 981 -31.33 16.14 15.13
N GLY A 982 -31.55 14.84 15.28
CA GLY A 982 -32.70 14.13 14.71
C GLY A 982 -32.58 13.84 13.20
N VAL A 983 -31.36 13.88 12.65
CA VAL A 983 -31.12 13.53 11.24
C VAL A 983 -31.24 12.02 11.05
N THR A 984 -32.06 11.59 10.09
CA THR A 984 -32.10 10.17 9.71
C THR A 984 -30.74 9.79 9.16
N THR A 985 -30.05 8.87 9.83
CA THR A 985 -28.66 8.54 9.54
C THR A 985 -28.52 7.06 9.18
N ALA A 986 -27.70 6.75 8.19
CA ALA A 986 -27.32 5.39 7.82
C ALA A 986 -25.79 5.27 7.72
N ILE A 987 -25.28 4.05 7.68
CA ILE A 987 -23.87 3.74 7.44
C ILE A 987 -23.76 3.11 6.05
N GLY A 988 -22.93 3.70 5.20
CA GLY A 988 -22.58 3.19 3.90
C GLY A 988 -21.13 2.70 3.84
N ILE A 989 -20.69 2.33 2.65
CA ILE A 989 -19.31 1.92 2.38
C ILE A 989 -18.72 2.71 1.21
N THR A 990 -17.41 2.93 1.24
CA THR A 990 -16.64 3.57 0.15
C THR A 990 -16.04 2.53 -0.77
N GLU A 991 -15.57 1.42 -0.20
CA GLU A 991 -14.91 0.33 -0.90
C GLU A 991 -15.62 -0.99 -0.67
N SER A 992 -15.72 -1.81 -1.70
CA SER A 992 -16.51 -3.05 -1.66
C SER A 992 -16.05 -4.04 -0.59
N TRP A 993 -14.79 -4.02 -0.18
CA TRP A 993 -14.28 -4.95 0.83
C TRP A 993 -14.94 -4.73 2.20
N GLN A 994 -15.37 -3.49 2.48
CA GLN A 994 -16.03 -3.09 3.73
C GLN A 994 -17.40 -3.76 3.93
N ALA A 995 -17.98 -4.34 2.87
CA ALA A 995 -19.26 -5.06 2.93
C ALA A 995 -19.27 -6.15 4.02
N ARG A 996 -18.12 -6.78 4.30
CA ARG A 996 -17.98 -7.88 5.29
C ARG A 996 -18.04 -7.42 6.74
N VAL A 997 -17.76 -6.13 6.98
CA VAL A 997 -17.62 -5.55 8.33
C VAL A 997 -18.73 -4.57 8.65
N LEU A 998 -19.78 -4.48 7.81
CA LEU A 998 -20.89 -3.53 8.00
C LEU A 998 -21.58 -3.68 9.37
N ALA A 999 -21.80 -4.92 9.83
CA ALA A 999 -22.30 -5.19 11.18
C ALA A 999 -21.37 -4.65 12.27
N LEU A 1000 -20.05 -4.78 12.07
CA LEU A 1000 -19.06 -4.27 13.03
C LEU A 1000 -18.97 -2.74 13.01
N SER A 1001 -19.27 -2.08 11.88
CA SER A 1001 -19.43 -0.63 11.83
C SER A 1001 -20.63 -0.19 12.67
N ALA A 1002 -21.79 -0.85 12.52
CA ALA A 1002 -22.95 -0.58 13.38
C ALA A 1002 -22.65 -0.84 14.86
N ALA A 1003 -21.91 -1.91 15.16
CA ALA A 1003 -21.44 -2.24 16.50
C ALA A 1003 -20.50 -1.16 17.08
N THR A 1004 -19.63 -0.57 16.25
CA THR A 1004 -18.74 0.53 16.66
C THR A 1004 -19.56 1.79 16.99
N ALA A 1005 -20.53 2.13 16.14
CA ALA A 1005 -21.46 3.23 16.42
C ALA A 1005 -22.22 3.00 17.72
N TYR A 1006 -22.75 1.79 17.94
CA TYR A 1006 -23.44 1.39 19.16
C TYR A 1006 -22.57 1.52 20.41
N ALA A 1007 -21.38 0.90 20.39
CA ALA A 1007 -20.46 0.88 21.53
C ALA A 1007 -20.04 2.31 21.94
N ASN A 1008 -19.86 3.20 20.95
CA ASN A 1008 -19.43 4.58 21.17
C ASN A 1008 -20.60 5.58 21.29
N ALA A 1009 -21.86 5.12 21.27
CA ALA A 1009 -23.03 6.00 21.30
C ALA A 1009 -23.33 6.61 22.68
N GLU A 1010 -22.71 6.10 23.76
CA GLU A 1010 -22.99 6.51 25.15
C GLU A 1010 -24.47 6.42 25.51
N GLY A 1011 -25.13 5.36 25.04
CA GLY A 1011 -26.55 5.09 25.30
C GLY A 1011 -27.54 5.77 24.35
N ARG A 1012 -27.06 6.55 23.35
CA ARG A 1012 -27.93 7.18 22.32
C ARG A 1012 -28.57 6.18 21.35
N LEU A 1013 -28.00 4.98 21.22
CA LEU A 1013 -28.49 3.92 20.34
C LEU A 1013 -28.83 2.66 21.15
N GLY A 1014 -30.04 2.13 20.96
CA GLY A 1014 -30.34 0.73 21.29
C GLY A 1014 -29.76 -0.23 20.25
N GLU A 1015 -29.83 -1.53 20.52
CA GLU A 1015 -29.33 -2.55 19.58
C GLU A 1015 -30.09 -2.53 18.25
N SER A 1016 -31.42 -2.39 18.30
CA SER A 1016 -32.24 -2.27 17.09
C SER A 1016 -31.93 -0.99 16.31
N ASP A 1017 -31.73 0.14 17.00
CA ASP A 1017 -31.38 1.41 16.35
C ASP A 1017 -30.03 1.32 15.63
N ALA A 1018 -29.06 0.64 16.24
CA ALA A 1018 -27.74 0.42 15.64
C ALA A 1018 -27.83 -0.42 14.36
N LEU A 1019 -28.62 -1.51 14.38
CA LEU A 1019 -28.84 -2.31 13.18
C LEU A 1019 -29.66 -1.58 12.12
N SER A 1020 -30.58 -0.68 12.52
CA SER A 1020 -31.31 0.18 11.59
C SER A 1020 -30.39 1.08 10.77
N LEU A 1021 -29.22 1.50 11.30
CA LEU A 1021 -28.23 2.29 10.56
C LEU A 1021 -27.73 1.59 9.29
N ILE A 1022 -27.69 0.25 9.28
CA ILE A 1022 -27.20 -0.57 8.15
C ILE A 1022 -28.33 -1.35 7.45
N SER A 1023 -29.59 -1.03 7.78
CA SER A 1023 -30.76 -1.72 7.24
C SER A 1023 -31.89 -0.72 6.96
N THR A 1024 -32.89 -0.62 7.83
CA THR A 1024 -34.14 0.14 7.61
C THR A 1024 -33.92 1.63 7.33
N ASN A 1025 -32.85 2.25 7.84
CA ASN A 1025 -32.60 3.67 7.59
C ASN A 1025 -32.25 3.93 6.12
N VAL A 1026 -31.58 3.00 5.42
CA VAL A 1026 -31.32 3.12 3.98
C VAL A 1026 -32.64 3.20 3.21
N TYR A 1027 -33.60 2.33 3.54
CA TYR A 1027 -34.93 2.34 2.93
C TYR A 1027 -35.69 3.62 3.24
N LYS A 1028 -35.64 4.10 4.49
CA LYS A 1028 -36.29 5.34 4.90
C LYS A 1028 -35.75 6.56 4.14
N LEU A 1029 -34.43 6.65 3.99
CA LEU A 1029 -33.76 7.74 3.28
C LEU A 1029 -34.16 7.83 1.81
N LEU A 1030 -34.31 6.67 1.17
CA LEU A 1030 -34.67 6.56 -0.24
C LEU A 1030 -36.19 6.43 -0.46
N GLY A 1031 -36.98 6.36 0.61
CA GLY A 1031 -38.42 6.10 0.62
C GLY A 1031 -38.83 4.84 -0.12
N LEU A 1032 -38.09 3.77 0.15
CA LEU A 1032 -38.33 2.41 -0.32
C LEU A 1032 -39.11 1.60 0.73
N LYS A 1033 -39.70 0.47 0.33
CA LYS A 1033 -40.29 -0.50 1.26
C LYS A 1033 -39.22 -1.38 1.86
N ASN A 1034 -39.30 -1.64 3.18
CA ASN A 1034 -38.40 -2.56 3.87
C ASN A 1034 -38.42 -3.96 3.23
N ALA A 1035 -37.28 -4.65 3.30
CA ALA A 1035 -37.18 -6.05 2.93
C ALA A 1035 -37.56 -6.96 4.11
N ASP A 1036 -38.14 -8.12 3.81
CA ASP A 1036 -38.45 -9.19 4.78
C ASP A 1036 -37.27 -10.15 5.01
N ASP A 1037 -36.07 -9.75 4.56
CA ASP A 1037 -34.83 -10.51 4.64
C ASP A 1037 -34.31 -10.54 6.10
N PHE A 1038 -33.65 -11.62 6.49
CA PHE A 1038 -33.17 -11.81 7.87
C PHE A 1038 -31.83 -12.55 7.95
N VAL A 1039 -31.17 -12.43 9.11
CA VAL A 1039 -29.92 -13.11 9.42
C VAL A 1039 -30.02 -13.72 10.81
N VAL A 1040 -29.51 -14.94 10.97
CA VAL A 1040 -29.40 -15.62 12.26
C VAL A 1040 -27.93 -15.64 12.66
N PHE A 1041 -27.65 -15.21 13.88
CA PHE A 1041 -26.30 -15.18 14.45
C PHE A 1041 -26.17 -16.10 15.67
N GLU A 1042 -24.96 -16.62 15.88
CA GLU A 1042 -24.49 -17.10 17.18
C GLU A 1042 -23.75 -15.94 17.87
N GLY A 1043 -24.25 -15.51 19.04
CA GLY A 1043 -23.83 -14.28 19.70
C GLY A 1043 -24.48 -13.01 19.12
N SER A 1044 -24.32 -11.88 19.82
CA SER A 1044 -24.89 -10.60 19.38
C SER A 1044 -24.21 -10.11 18.11
N PRO A 1045 -24.92 -9.69 17.05
CA PRO A 1045 -24.30 -9.13 15.85
C PRO A 1045 -23.47 -7.86 16.11
N LEU A 1046 -23.60 -7.28 17.31
CA LEU A 1046 -22.88 -6.09 17.75
C LEU A 1046 -21.59 -6.41 18.56
N GLU A 1047 -21.14 -7.66 18.57
CA GLU A 1047 -19.92 -8.10 19.26
C GLU A 1047 -18.90 -8.74 18.30
N ILE A 1048 -17.61 -8.63 18.62
CA ILE A 1048 -16.52 -9.15 17.77
C ILE A 1048 -16.57 -10.68 17.60
N GLN A 1049 -17.07 -11.40 18.61
CA GLN A 1049 -17.13 -12.87 18.63
C GLN A 1049 -18.30 -13.46 17.85
N SER A 1050 -19.24 -12.63 17.40
CA SER A 1050 -20.47 -13.07 16.73
C SER A 1050 -20.23 -13.79 15.40
N ARG A 1051 -21.10 -14.73 15.03
CA ARG A 1051 -21.00 -15.44 13.73
C ARG A 1051 -22.34 -15.51 13.05
N VAL A 1052 -22.36 -15.32 11.73
CA VAL A 1052 -23.52 -15.62 10.91
C VAL A 1052 -23.69 -17.14 10.85
N VAL A 1053 -24.89 -17.62 11.17
CA VAL A 1053 -25.27 -19.04 11.09
C VAL A 1053 -26.20 -19.28 9.92
N ALA A 1054 -27.06 -18.31 9.59
CA ALA A 1054 -27.94 -18.42 8.44
C ALA A 1054 -28.34 -17.06 7.86
N VAL A 1055 -28.61 -17.02 6.55
CA VAL A 1055 -29.03 -15.81 5.83
C VAL A 1055 -30.24 -16.13 4.95
N GLY A 1056 -31.33 -15.37 5.10
CA GLY A 1056 -32.52 -15.43 4.26
C GLY A 1056 -32.68 -14.16 3.44
N SER A 1057 -32.67 -14.28 2.10
CA SER A 1057 -32.74 -13.14 1.15
C SER A 1057 -34.06 -13.04 0.37
N GLY A 1058 -35.11 -13.67 0.88
CA GLY A 1058 -36.43 -13.67 0.22
C GLY A 1058 -36.51 -14.50 -1.07
N ARG A 1059 -35.51 -15.36 -1.34
CA ARG A 1059 -35.44 -16.23 -2.53
C ARG A 1059 -36.18 -17.57 -2.41
N GLY A 1060 -36.93 -17.78 -1.33
CA GLY A 1060 -37.63 -19.04 -1.07
C GLY A 1060 -36.81 -20.10 -0.31
N PHE A 1061 -35.54 -19.82 -0.02
CA PHE A 1061 -34.66 -20.67 0.78
C PHE A 1061 -33.81 -19.82 1.75
N VAL A 1062 -33.16 -20.50 2.70
CA VAL A 1062 -32.17 -19.95 3.62
C VAL A 1062 -30.85 -20.65 3.43
N SER A 1063 -29.77 -19.88 3.31
CA SER A 1063 -28.41 -20.43 3.35
C SER A 1063 -28.00 -20.65 4.80
N VAL A 1064 -27.72 -21.90 5.18
CA VAL A 1064 -27.31 -22.32 6.53
C VAL A 1064 -25.84 -22.75 6.49
N TYR A 1065 -25.00 -22.14 7.33
CA TYR A 1065 -23.56 -22.40 7.43
C TYR A 1065 -23.33 -23.41 8.57
N ASN A 1066 -22.83 -24.62 8.25
CA ASN A 1066 -22.69 -25.74 9.19
C ASN A 1066 -21.25 -26.08 9.61
#